data_AF-A0AAU4EK59-F1
#
_entry.id   AF-A0AAU4EK59-F1
#
_cell.length_a   1.000
_cell.length_b   1.000
_cell.length_c   1.000
_cell.angle_alpha   90.00
_cell.angle_beta   90.00
_cell.angle_gamma   90.00
#
_symmetry.space_group_name_H-M   'P 1'
#
loop_
_entity.id
_entity.type
_entity.pdbx_description
1 polymer ?
#
loop_
_entity_poly.entity_id
_entity_poly.type
_entity_poly.pdbx_seq_one_letter_code
_entity_poly.pdbx_strand_id
1 'polypeptide(L)'
;MTRLSGVPLKFTFDGRELTGFLGDTLASALLANGIHQVATSIKYGRPRGIVAAGVEDSNALVQIEAPFPEPMLSATTVELYDGLVARGLSGQGRLAAEPDPARYDAKHAHCDVLVVGAGPAGLAAAAEAEGRVLLVDDQSDGEAPEGVRFLSRTTAFGIYDDGFVLALERRGEPAAPERISRQRVWRIRAKRIVLATGAHERPIVFPDNDRPGIMLAGAARTYLNRYGVLAGRRVVVFTTNDSAYDAASDLAAAGAEIVRIVDAREGYGVIGTDGVEHITAVHVAKLGETTGERVECDLLLVSGGWNPAVHLFSQARGKLRYAPELGAYVPDGDLPTVRVVGAAAGEGLPEAMTLWQVPAPESEVDTRFVDQQRDATVSDVLRATGAGLRSLEHIKRYTTIGTAHDQGKTSGLLAAGITAEALGVDLATQRPTTFRPPYTPVSFAALAGRHRGELHDPVRVTTIHPWHVEHGAEFENVGQWKRPWYYPQPGESMHDAVRRECRAARTDVAVMDGSTLGKIDVQGPDAGAFLDMLYTNMMSNLKVGRIRYGVMCGVDGMVLDDGTVIRVADDRFLVTTTTGNAAMVLEWMEEWLQTEWPHLDVFATSVTEHWATIPLVGPRSRAVLGALAPGLDVSNDAFGFMTWQDAEVAGIKARVCRISFSGELAYEINVPSWYGLALWESIVDEGATPYGTETMHVLRAEKGYPIIGQDTDGTVTPQDLGMSWAVSKKKADFLGKRSFARTENNRPDRKQLVGLLPVDPSVLLPEGSQIIESDVVPEPPVRMLGHVTSSYHSAALERTFALALVRSGRERVGETLYVPIGDRVVPVTVTESVLFDKEGARRDG
;
A
#
# COMPACT_ATOMS: atom_id res chain seq x y z
N MET A 1 -36.07 36.44 -8.93
CA MET A 1 -36.34 35.06 -9.37
C MET A 1 -36.61 34.19 -8.16
N THR A 2 -37.77 33.55 -8.09
CA THR A 2 -38.08 32.54 -7.07
C THR A 2 -37.53 31.21 -7.58
N ARG A 3 -36.61 30.56 -6.85
CA ARG A 3 -36.13 29.20 -7.17
C ARG A 3 -37.36 28.29 -7.32
N LEU A 4 -37.60 27.75 -8.52
CA LEU A 4 -38.76 26.91 -8.81
C LEU A 4 -38.55 25.52 -8.18
N SER A 5 -39.43 25.15 -7.23
CA SER A 5 -39.86 23.77 -6.90
C SER A 5 -38.79 22.68 -6.70
N GLY A 6 -37.70 22.95 -5.99
CA GLY A 6 -36.79 21.91 -5.50
C GLY A 6 -37.24 21.31 -4.16
N VAL A 7 -36.78 20.09 -3.83
CA VAL A 7 -36.95 19.52 -2.47
C VAL A 7 -36.07 20.32 -1.51
N PRO A 8 -36.63 21.01 -0.49
CA PRO A 8 -35.84 21.81 0.43
C PRO A 8 -35.00 20.92 1.35
N LEU A 9 -33.78 21.35 1.64
CA LEU A 9 -32.84 20.69 2.54
C LEU A 9 -32.37 21.67 3.61
N LYS A 10 -32.21 21.18 4.84
CA LYS A 10 -31.60 21.94 5.93
C LYS A 10 -30.15 21.55 6.10
N PHE A 11 -29.29 22.55 6.30
CA PHE A 11 -27.88 22.32 6.60
C PHE A 11 -27.36 23.38 7.56
N THR A 12 -26.21 23.13 8.16
CA THR A 12 -25.53 24.05 9.06
C THR A 12 -24.16 24.40 8.50
N PHE A 13 -23.85 25.69 8.41
CA PHE A 13 -22.53 26.20 8.06
C PHE A 13 -22.05 27.18 9.13
N ASP A 14 -20.85 26.95 9.67
CA ASP A 14 -20.27 27.78 10.75
C ASP A 14 -21.24 28.02 11.93
N GLY A 15 -22.02 26.99 12.27
CA GLY A 15 -22.99 27.00 13.38
C GLY A 15 -24.34 27.67 13.05
N ARG A 16 -24.56 28.15 11.83
CA ARG A 16 -25.83 28.74 11.38
C ARG A 16 -26.65 27.75 10.56
N GLU A 17 -27.92 27.52 10.95
CA GLU A 17 -28.89 26.75 10.14
C GLU A 17 -29.29 27.58 8.91
N LEU A 18 -29.22 26.94 7.74
CA LEU A 18 -29.50 27.50 6.43
C LEU A 18 -30.40 26.55 5.64
N THR A 19 -30.97 27.04 4.55
CA THR A 19 -31.81 26.23 3.64
C THR A 19 -31.24 26.26 2.23
N GLY A 20 -31.18 25.09 1.61
CA GLY A 20 -30.89 24.91 0.19
C GLY A 20 -31.87 23.94 -0.44
N PHE A 21 -31.55 23.43 -1.63
CA PHE A 21 -32.39 22.47 -2.34
C PHE A 21 -31.58 21.26 -2.80
N LEU A 22 -32.26 20.12 -2.97
CA LEU A 22 -31.66 18.96 -3.61
C LEU A 22 -31.10 19.34 -4.99
N GLY A 23 -29.84 18.97 -5.25
CA GLY A 23 -29.10 19.37 -6.45
C GLY A 23 -28.18 20.57 -6.24
N ASP A 24 -28.32 21.32 -5.14
CA ASP A 24 -27.31 22.33 -4.75
C ASP A 24 -26.00 21.65 -4.36
N THR A 25 -24.89 22.32 -4.65
CA THR A 25 -23.63 22.15 -3.92
C THR A 25 -23.62 23.05 -2.69
N LEU A 26 -22.77 22.76 -1.70
CA LEU A 26 -22.60 23.63 -0.53
C LEU A 26 -22.26 25.06 -0.96
N ALA A 27 -21.38 25.26 -1.95
CA ALA A 27 -21.06 26.58 -2.47
C ALA A 27 -22.28 27.32 -3.04
N SER A 28 -23.08 26.65 -3.88
CA SER A 28 -24.30 27.26 -4.44
C SER A 28 -25.32 27.64 -3.36
N ALA A 29 -25.49 26.79 -2.33
CA ALA A 29 -26.37 27.06 -1.22
C ALA A 29 -25.88 28.21 -0.33
N LEU A 30 -24.56 28.33 -0.12
CA LEU A 30 -23.96 29.45 0.62
C LEU A 30 -24.19 30.78 -0.11
N LEU A 31 -23.94 30.84 -1.42
CA LEU A 31 -24.21 32.02 -2.24
C LEU A 31 -25.71 32.39 -2.24
N ALA A 32 -26.60 31.40 -2.34
CA ALA A 32 -28.04 31.62 -2.27
C ALA A 32 -28.51 32.23 -0.93
N ASN A 33 -27.75 32.00 0.14
CA ASN A 33 -27.99 32.57 1.48
C ASN A 33 -27.16 33.84 1.75
N GLY A 34 -26.52 34.42 0.72
CA GLY A 34 -25.72 35.66 0.83
C GLY A 34 -24.41 35.50 1.57
N ILE A 35 -23.86 34.27 1.64
CA ILE A 35 -22.57 33.99 2.28
C ILE A 35 -21.49 33.96 1.20
N HIS A 36 -20.66 35.00 1.19
CA HIS A 36 -19.58 35.16 0.20
C HIS A 36 -18.21 34.78 0.76
N GLN A 37 -17.99 35.00 2.07
CA GLN A 37 -16.80 34.54 2.78
C GLN A 37 -17.04 33.12 3.29
N VAL A 38 -16.22 32.17 2.84
CA VAL A 38 -16.32 30.74 3.19
C VAL A 38 -15.12 30.29 4.01
N ALA A 39 -13.96 30.91 3.80
CA ALA A 39 -12.68 30.47 4.33
C ALA A 39 -11.78 31.65 4.66
N THR A 40 -10.62 31.36 5.22
CA THR A 40 -9.51 32.32 5.34
C THR A 40 -8.24 31.75 4.70
N SER A 41 -7.35 32.63 4.26
CA SER A 41 -6.11 32.23 3.63
C SER A 41 -5.13 31.62 4.64
N ILE A 42 -4.30 30.66 4.19
CA ILE A 42 -3.49 29.82 5.08
C ILE A 42 -2.35 30.57 5.78
N LYS A 43 -1.76 31.58 5.13
CA LYS A 43 -0.57 32.30 5.62
C LYS A 43 -0.92 33.67 6.18
N TYR A 44 -1.79 34.39 5.48
CA TYR A 44 -2.11 35.78 5.81
C TYR A 44 -3.45 35.96 6.54
N GLY A 45 -4.26 34.90 6.68
CA GLY A 45 -5.57 34.99 7.33
C GLY A 45 -6.57 35.89 6.59
N ARG A 46 -6.36 36.14 5.29
CA ARG A 46 -7.23 37.02 4.50
C ARG A 46 -8.59 36.34 4.26
N PRO A 47 -9.72 37.07 4.29
CA PRO A 47 -11.03 36.53 3.92
C PRO A 47 -11.01 35.94 2.51
N ARG A 48 -11.52 34.71 2.33
CA ARG A 48 -11.60 34.04 1.04
C ARG A 48 -13.02 33.58 0.74
N GLY A 49 -13.42 33.76 -0.51
CA GLY A 49 -14.73 33.38 -1.01
C GLY A 49 -14.66 32.35 -2.13
N ILE A 50 -15.83 31.98 -2.63
CA ILE A 50 -16.00 31.07 -3.77
C ILE A 50 -15.50 31.77 -5.04
N VAL A 51 -14.60 31.12 -5.77
CA VAL A 51 -13.96 31.67 -6.99
C VAL A 51 -14.41 30.91 -8.24
N ALA A 52 -14.67 29.61 -8.12
CA ALA A 52 -15.05 28.75 -9.22
C ALA A 52 -16.35 27.98 -8.93
N ALA A 53 -16.73 27.06 -9.83
CA ALA A 53 -17.95 26.23 -9.68
C ALA A 53 -17.67 24.72 -9.77
N GLY A 54 -16.41 24.31 -9.91
CA GLY A 54 -15.98 22.92 -9.99
C GLY A 54 -14.76 22.60 -9.13
N VAL A 55 -14.01 21.58 -9.54
CA VAL A 55 -12.82 21.03 -8.86
C VAL A 55 -11.61 21.98 -8.87
N GLU A 56 -11.69 23.06 -9.64
CA GLU A 56 -10.68 24.10 -9.78
C GLU A 56 -10.79 25.24 -8.76
N ASP A 57 -11.82 25.24 -7.91
CA ASP A 57 -11.93 26.22 -6.82
C ASP A 57 -10.75 26.07 -5.83
N SER A 58 -10.05 27.17 -5.57
CA SER A 58 -8.84 27.19 -4.75
C SER A 58 -9.08 27.62 -3.31
N ASN A 59 -10.28 28.13 -2.99
CA ASN A 59 -10.51 28.93 -1.78
C ASN A 59 -11.55 28.35 -0.83
N ALA A 60 -12.69 27.88 -1.35
CA ALA A 60 -13.87 27.51 -0.57
C ALA A 60 -13.73 26.11 0.06
N LEU A 61 -12.69 25.94 0.87
CA LEU A 61 -12.40 24.71 1.58
C LEU A 61 -13.22 24.59 2.86
N VAL A 62 -13.76 23.40 3.09
CA VAL A 62 -14.61 23.10 4.24
C VAL A 62 -14.22 21.80 4.93
N GLN A 63 -14.57 21.73 6.21
CA GLN A 63 -14.62 20.50 6.98
C GLN A 63 -16.07 20.09 7.09
N ILE A 64 -16.39 18.87 6.67
CA ILE A 64 -17.65 18.22 7.02
C ILE A 64 -17.50 17.71 8.45
N GLU A 65 -18.50 17.97 9.30
CA GLU A 65 -18.56 17.49 10.69
C GLU A 65 -19.63 16.39 10.85
N ALA A 66 -20.71 16.43 10.06
CA ALA A 66 -21.76 15.42 10.07
C ALA A 66 -22.16 14.99 8.65
N PRO A 67 -22.46 13.70 8.40
CA PRO A 67 -22.59 12.64 9.42
C PRO A 67 -21.27 11.96 9.82
N PHE A 68 -20.18 12.26 9.13
CA PHE A 68 -18.85 11.82 9.51
C PHE A 68 -17.82 12.92 9.21
N PRO A 69 -16.81 13.15 10.08
CA PRO A 69 -15.84 14.20 9.84
C PRO A 69 -14.96 13.93 8.60
N GLU A 70 -15.03 14.79 7.60
CA GLU A 70 -14.19 14.72 6.39
C GLU A 70 -13.53 16.08 6.13
N PRO A 71 -12.19 16.16 6.17
CA PRO A 71 -11.47 17.42 5.99
C PRO A 71 -11.22 17.77 4.53
N MET A 72 -10.89 19.05 4.29
CA MET A 72 -10.29 19.55 3.05
C MET A 72 -11.12 19.26 1.79
N LEU A 73 -12.45 19.27 1.90
CA LEU A 73 -13.33 19.21 0.74
C LEU A 73 -13.55 20.60 0.16
N SER A 74 -13.70 20.69 -1.16
CA SER A 74 -14.12 21.95 -1.80
C SER A 74 -15.64 22.07 -1.78
N ALA A 75 -16.16 23.17 -1.25
CA ALA A 75 -17.60 23.42 -1.14
C ALA A 75 -18.32 23.37 -2.49
N THR A 76 -17.61 23.62 -3.60
CA THR A 76 -18.13 23.53 -4.97
C THR A 76 -18.42 22.10 -5.42
N THR A 77 -17.86 21.11 -4.73
CA THR A 77 -17.99 19.67 -5.06
C THR A 77 -18.70 18.86 -3.98
N VAL A 78 -18.97 19.48 -2.83
CA VAL A 78 -19.80 18.88 -1.78
C VAL A 78 -21.25 19.06 -2.17
N GLU A 79 -21.91 17.99 -2.54
CA GLU A 79 -23.36 18.00 -2.75
C GLU A 79 -24.10 18.20 -1.43
N LEU A 80 -25.16 18.99 -1.48
CA LEU A 80 -26.00 19.26 -0.33
C LEU A 80 -26.90 18.05 -0.03
N TYR A 81 -26.99 17.70 1.25
CA TYR A 81 -27.94 16.71 1.77
C TYR A 81 -28.52 17.21 3.09
N ASP A 82 -29.68 16.69 3.47
CA ASP A 82 -30.36 17.11 4.69
C ASP A 82 -29.53 16.76 5.93
N GLY A 83 -29.39 17.71 6.84
CA GLY A 83 -28.60 17.57 8.07
C GLY A 83 -27.08 17.70 7.86
N LEU A 84 -26.59 18.12 6.69
CA LEU A 84 -25.18 18.42 6.47
C LEU A 84 -24.70 19.47 7.48
N VAL A 85 -23.58 19.20 8.15
CA VAL A 85 -22.90 20.17 9.01
C VAL A 85 -21.50 20.39 8.48
N ALA A 86 -21.18 21.63 8.13
CA ALA A 86 -19.88 22.02 7.62
C ALA A 86 -19.36 23.29 8.30
N ARG A 87 -18.04 23.49 8.22
CA ARG A 87 -17.39 24.74 8.63
C ARG A 87 -16.31 25.14 7.65
N GLY A 88 -16.07 26.44 7.54
CA GLY A 88 -14.96 27.00 6.77
C GLY A 88 -13.59 26.56 7.29
N LEU A 89 -12.61 26.45 6.39
CA LEU A 89 -11.23 26.10 6.74
C LEU A 89 -10.25 27.22 6.37
N SER A 90 -9.15 27.30 7.12
CA SER A 90 -8.00 28.14 6.80
C SER A 90 -6.91 27.37 6.04
N GLY A 91 -7.31 26.58 5.04
CA GLY A 91 -6.41 25.71 4.26
C GLY A 91 -5.82 24.51 5.01
N GLN A 92 -6.22 24.27 6.26
CA GLN A 92 -5.81 23.13 7.09
C GLN A 92 -7.03 22.42 7.66
N GLY A 93 -7.23 21.15 7.29
CA GLY A 93 -8.31 20.32 7.80
C GLY A 93 -7.92 19.50 9.03
N ARG A 94 -8.92 18.87 9.66
CA ARG A 94 -8.74 18.00 10.82
C ARG A 94 -9.27 16.60 10.50
N LEU A 95 -8.43 15.58 10.69
CA LEU A 95 -8.86 14.19 10.60
C LEU A 95 -9.79 13.82 11.77
N ALA A 96 -10.74 12.92 11.52
CA ALA A 96 -11.54 12.33 12.59
C ALA A 96 -10.65 11.58 13.59
N ALA A 97 -10.99 11.64 14.88
CA ALA A 97 -10.36 10.79 15.90
C ALA A 97 -10.92 9.36 15.87
N GLU A 98 -12.19 9.22 15.49
CA GLU A 98 -12.88 7.94 15.39
C GLU A 98 -12.59 7.24 14.06
N PRO A 99 -12.53 5.90 14.04
CA PRO A 99 -12.41 5.13 12.81
C PRO A 99 -13.56 5.42 11.84
N ASP A 100 -13.23 5.51 10.56
CA ASP A 100 -14.23 5.66 9.49
C ASP A 100 -15.12 4.41 9.41
N PRO A 101 -16.44 4.53 9.69
CA PRO A 101 -17.37 3.41 9.68
C PRO A 101 -17.83 3.03 8.27
N ALA A 102 -17.51 3.84 7.25
CA ALA A 102 -18.02 3.64 5.91
C ALA A 102 -17.42 2.40 5.23
N ARG A 103 -18.24 1.78 4.37
CA ARG A 103 -17.80 0.70 3.51
C ARG A 103 -17.21 1.23 2.22
N TYR A 104 -16.11 0.63 1.80
CA TYR A 104 -15.43 0.92 0.53
C TYR A 104 -15.20 -0.37 -0.25
N ASP A 105 -15.25 -0.30 -1.57
CA ASP A 105 -14.93 -1.45 -2.42
C ASP A 105 -14.27 -1.04 -3.75
N ALA A 106 -13.86 -2.05 -4.51
CA ALA A 106 -13.31 -1.86 -5.84
C ALA A 106 -14.01 -2.77 -6.85
N LYS A 107 -14.06 -2.35 -8.11
CA LYS A 107 -14.51 -3.16 -9.24
C LYS A 107 -13.52 -3.12 -10.38
N HIS A 108 -13.35 -4.25 -11.04
CA HIS A 108 -12.55 -4.37 -12.27
C HIS A 108 -13.48 -4.48 -13.48
N ALA A 109 -13.21 -3.68 -14.51
CA ALA A 109 -14.03 -3.63 -15.72
C ALA A 109 -13.15 -3.60 -16.97
N HIS A 110 -13.70 -4.11 -18.07
CA HIS A 110 -13.12 -3.98 -19.41
C HIS A 110 -14.13 -3.29 -20.33
N CYS A 111 -13.64 -2.43 -21.22
CA CYS A 111 -14.44 -1.78 -22.25
C CYS A 111 -13.66 -1.65 -23.56
N ASP A 112 -14.37 -1.50 -24.66
CA ASP A 112 -13.75 -1.23 -25.96
C ASP A 112 -13.42 0.26 -26.08
N VAL A 113 -14.31 1.13 -25.60
CA VAL A 113 -14.08 2.57 -25.52
C VAL A 113 -14.43 3.11 -24.13
N LEU A 114 -13.49 3.79 -23.51
CA LEU A 114 -13.72 4.62 -22.33
C LEU A 114 -13.78 6.09 -22.75
N VAL A 115 -14.86 6.78 -22.43
CA VAL A 115 -14.99 8.23 -22.61
C VAL A 115 -14.94 8.90 -21.23
N VAL A 116 -14.08 9.89 -21.08
CA VAL A 116 -13.91 10.66 -19.83
C VAL A 116 -14.39 12.09 -20.04
N GLY A 117 -15.45 12.47 -19.33
CA GLY A 117 -16.16 13.73 -19.47
C GLY A 117 -17.45 13.56 -20.28
N ALA A 118 -18.58 14.00 -19.73
CA ALA A 118 -19.92 13.93 -20.33
C ALA A 118 -20.43 15.31 -20.79
N GLY A 119 -19.51 16.24 -21.08
CA GLY A 119 -19.85 17.44 -21.85
C GLY A 119 -20.24 17.11 -23.31
N PRO A 120 -20.60 18.11 -24.13
CA PRO A 120 -21.08 17.88 -25.49
C PRO A 120 -20.15 17.01 -26.35
N ALA A 121 -18.84 17.22 -26.28
CA ALA A 121 -17.85 16.43 -27.02
C ALA A 121 -17.78 14.98 -26.55
N GLY A 122 -17.92 14.74 -25.25
CA GLY A 122 -17.91 13.40 -24.67
C GLY A 122 -19.17 12.61 -24.97
N LEU A 123 -20.34 13.24 -24.88
CA LEU A 123 -21.61 12.63 -25.26
C LEU A 123 -21.63 12.24 -26.75
N ALA A 124 -21.15 13.13 -27.63
CA ALA A 124 -20.99 12.83 -29.05
C ALA A 124 -20.03 11.65 -29.28
N ALA A 125 -18.85 11.68 -28.65
CA ALA A 125 -17.88 10.60 -28.76
C ALA A 125 -18.40 9.25 -28.22
N ALA A 126 -19.19 9.28 -27.15
CA ALA A 126 -19.81 8.07 -26.60
C ALA A 126 -20.91 7.51 -27.50
N ALA A 127 -21.71 8.38 -28.14
CA ALA A 127 -22.77 7.98 -29.07
C ALA A 127 -22.22 7.39 -30.39
N GLU A 128 -21.08 7.88 -30.85
CA GLU A 128 -20.41 7.38 -32.07
C GLU A 128 -19.55 6.12 -31.82
N ALA A 129 -19.26 5.81 -30.55
CA ALA A 129 -18.37 4.71 -30.20
C ALA A 129 -19.06 3.34 -30.37
N GLU A 130 -18.36 2.40 -30.99
CA GLU A 130 -18.81 1.02 -31.17
C GLU A 130 -18.30 0.10 -30.05
N GLY A 131 -19.07 -0.95 -29.74
CA GLY A 131 -18.70 -1.98 -28.77
C GLY A 131 -19.14 -1.66 -27.35
N ARG A 132 -18.40 -2.15 -26.34
CA ARG A 132 -18.69 -1.85 -24.93
C ARG A 132 -18.16 -0.47 -24.60
N VAL A 133 -19.06 0.51 -24.47
CA VAL A 133 -18.73 1.89 -24.15
C VAL A 133 -18.98 2.17 -22.68
N LEU A 134 -17.99 2.74 -22.01
CA LEU A 134 -18.09 3.27 -20.65
C LEU A 134 -17.88 4.79 -20.72
N LEU A 135 -18.87 5.55 -20.26
CA LEU A 135 -18.77 6.99 -20.08
C LEU A 135 -18.63 7.28 -18.58
N VAL A 136 -17.66 8.10 -18.19
CA VAL A 136 -17.47 8.53 -16.80
C VAL A 136 -17.40 10.05 -16.73
N ASP A 137 -18.05 10.63 -15.74
CA ASP A 137 -18.06 12.08 -15.50
C ASP A 137 -18.16 12.36 -14.01
N ASP A 138 -17.49 13.42 -13.53
CA ASP A 138 -17.46 13.74 -12.10
C ASP A 138 -18.71 14.48 -11.61
N GLN A 139 -19.55 14.99 -12.51
CA GLN A 139 -20.81 15.64 -12.19
C GLN A 139 -21.94 14.63 -11.92
N SER A 140 -22.97 15.10 -11.23
CA SER A 140 -24.17 14.33 -10.90
C SER A 140 -25.20 14.23 -12.03
N ASP A 141 -25.12 15.11 -13.02
CA ASP A 141 -26.20 15.37 -13.96
C ASP A 141 -25.80 14.91 -15.38
N GLY A 142 -26.76 14.40 -16.15
CA GLY A 142 -26.57 13.97 -17.53
C GLY A 142 -27.30 12.67 -17.86
N GLU A 143 -27.67 12.51 -19.13
CA GLU A 143 -28.25 11.27 -19.65
C GLU A 143 -27.28 10.62 -20.63
N ALA A 144 -27.14 9.30 -20.52
CA ALA A 144 -26.27 8.53 -21.40
C ALA A 144 -26.92 8.31 -22.76
N PRO A 145 -26.15 8.27 -23.86
CA PRO A 145 -26.63 7.72 -25.12
C PRO A 145 -27.08 6.25 -24.96
N GLU A 146 -27.99 5.79 -25.81
CA GLU A 146 -28.44 4.39 -25.80
C GLU A 146 -27.27 3.42 -25.97
N GLY A 147 -27.25 2.34 -25.19
CA GLY A 147 -26.18 1.33 -25.25
C GLY A 147 -24.87 1.71 -24.53
N VAL A 148 -24.76 2.92 -23.98
CA VAL A 148 -23.59 3.38 -23.22
C VAL A 148 -23.80 3.16 -21.73
N ARG A 149 -22.82 2.55 -21.05
CA ARG A 149 -22.81 2.52 -19.58
C ARG A 149 -22.27 3.85 -19.06
N PHE A 150 -23.11 4.62 -18.38
CA PHE A 150 -22.70 5.87 -17.74
C PHE A 150 -22.48 5.69 -16.24
N LEU A 151 -21.33 6.17 -15.76
CA LEU A 151 -21.02 6.34 -14.35
C LEU A 151 -20.91 7.84 -14.06
N SER A 152 -22.00 8.46 -13.61
CA SER A 152 -21.97 9.82 -13.06
C SER A 152 -21.21 9.85 -11.73
N ARG A 153 -20.86 11.05 -11.23
CA ARG A 153 -20.16 11.24 -9.94
C ARG A 153 -18.86 10.43 -9.86
N THR A 154 -18.25 10.18 -11.01
CA THR A 154 -17.13 9.27 -11.20
C THR A 154 -15.95 10.01 -11.81
N THR A 155 -14.99 10.35 -10.97
CA THR A 155 -13.79 11.04 -11.42
C THR A 155 -12.76 10.03 -11.90
N ALA A 156 -12.43 10.01 -13.20
CA ALA A 156 -11.22 9.35 -13.69
C ALA A 156 -10.01 10.11 -13.16
N PHE A 157 -9.27 9.52 -12.23
CA PHE A 157 -8.22 10.22 -11.50
C PHE A 157 -6.81 9.81 -11.93
N GLY A 158 -6.65 8.67 -12.60
CA GLY A 158 -5.35 8.18 -13.04
C GLY A 158 -5.42 7.39 -14.33
N ILE A 159 -4.54 7.70 -15.28
CA ILE A 159 -4.29 6.89 -16.48
C ILE A 159 -2.90 6.25 -16.35
N TYR A 160 -2.79 4.98 -16.74
CA TYR A 160 -1.59 4.16 -16.64
C TYR A 160 -1.39 3.35 -17.91
N ASP A 161 -0.34 2.54 -17.94
CA ASP A 161 0.07 1.73 -19.07
C ASP A 161 -1.05 0.80 -19.59
N ASP A 162 -1.02 0.56 -20.91
CA ASP A 162 -1.90 -0.37 -21.63
C ASP A 162 -3.40 -0.11 -21.42
N GLY A 163 -3.80 1.16 -21.40
CA GLY A 163 -5.21 1.57 -21.30
C GLY A 163 -5.83 1.30 -19.93
N PHE A 164 -5.02 1.24 -18.87
CA PHE A 164 -5.52 1.10 -17.50
C PHE A 164 -5.91 2.46 -16.93
N VAL A 165 -7.15 2.60 -16.46
CA VAL A 165 -7.68 3.83 -15.86
C VAL A 165 -8.24 3.52 -14.48
N LEU A 166 -7.86 4.34 -13.51
CA LEU A 166 -8.50 4.36 -12.20
C LEU A 166 -9.53 5.49 -12.13
N ALA A 167 -10.73 5.17 -11.66
CA ALA A 167 -11.79 6.13 -11.42
C ALA A 167 -12.44 5.93 -10.05
N LEU A 168 -12.91 7.02 -9.44
CA LEU A 168 -13.59 7.00 -8.14
C LEU A 168 -15.06 7.38 -8.32
N GLU A 169 -15.96 6.42 -8.16
CA GLU A 169 -17.41 6.64 -8.14
C GLU A 169 -17.86 6.99 -6.71
N ARG A 170 -18.50 8.14 -6.54
CA ARG A 170 -19.14 8.57 -5.28
C ARG A 170 -20.62 8.15 -5.32
N ARG A 171 -21.03 7.21 -4.46
CA ARG A 171 -22.29 6.45 -4.62
C ARG A 171 -23.49 6.95 -3.79
N GLY A 172 -23.42 8.19 -3.29
CA GLY A 172 -24.63 8.99 -3.08
C GLY A 172 -25.24 9.06 -1.68
N GLU A 173 -24.75 8.36 -0.65
CA GLU A 173 -25.21 8.62 0.73
C GLU A 173 -24.03 8.61 1.71
N PRO A 174 -23.78 9.72 2.43
CA PRO A 174 -22.79 9.76 3.52
C PRO A 174 -23.07 8.72 4.62
N ALA A 175 -24.34 8.32 4.79
CA ALA A 175 -24.81 7.27 5.69
C ALA A 175 -25.29 6.00 4.92
N ALA A 176 -24.61 5.64 3.83
CA ALA A 176 -24.96 4.44 3.06
C ALA A 176 -25.10 3.20 3.97
N PRO A 177 -26.12 2.34 3.75
CA PRO A 177 -26.29 1.11 4.52
C PRO A 177 -25.03 0.25 4.54
N GLU A 178 -24.81 -0.53 5.60
CA GLU A 178 -23.59 -1.34 5.84
C GLU A 178 -23.16 -2.23 4.65
N ARG A 179 -24.08 -2.59 3.76
CA ARG A 179 -23.83 -3.44 2.58
C ARG A 179 -23.47 -2.67 1.31
N ILE A 180 -23.58 -1.34 1.30
CA ILE A 180 -23.36 -0.49 0.12
C ILE A 180 -22.08 0.33 0.33
N SER A 181 -21.19 0.31 -0.66
CA SER A 181 -19.99 1.14 -0.61
C SER A 181 -20.32 2.62 -0.79
N ARG A 182 -19.78 3.46 0.11
CA ARG A 182 -19.84 4.92 0.04
C ARG A 182 -19.12 5.45 -1.19
N GLN A 183 -17.93 4.91 -1.43
CA GLN A 183 -17.12 5.16 -2.62
C GLN A 183 -16.63 3.85 -3.21
N ARG A 184 -16.53 3.79 -4.54
CA ARG A 184 -16.02 2.64 -5.28
C ARG A 184 -14.87 3.05 -6.19
N VAL A 185 -13.75 2.33 -6.08
CA VAL A 185 -12.64 2.45 -7.03
C VAL A 185 -12.88 1.52 -8.22
N TRP A 186 -13.00 2.10 -9.41
CA TRP A 186 -13.04 1.38 -10.67
C TRP A 186 -11.62 1.20 -11.22
N ARG A 187 -11.30 -0.03 -11.59
CA ARG A 187 -10.07 -0.45 -12.28
C ARG A 187 -10.46 -0.85 -13.70
N ILE A 188 -10.36 0.09 -14.63
CA ILE A 188 -10.89 -0.05 -16.00
C ILE A 188 -9.73 -0.35 -16.95
N ARG A 189 -9.86 -1.41 -17.75
CA ARG A 189 -8.99 -1.69 -18.89
C ARG A 189 -9.74 -1.36 -20.18
N ALA A 190 -9.29 -0.33 -20.90
CA ALA A 190 -9.92 0.15 -22.12
C ALA A 190 -9.03 -0.12 -23.34
N LYS A 191 -9.61 -0.55 -24.47
CA LYS A 191 -8.84 -0.65 -25.73
C LYS A 191 -8.54 0.72 -26.32
N ARG A 192 -9.50 1.64 -26.26
CA ARG A 192 -9.36 3.04 -26.63
C ARG A 192 -9.93 3.95 -25.56
N ILE A 193 -9.34 5.13 -25.41
CA ILE A 193 -9.74 6.14 -24.45
C ILE A 193 -9.96 7.46 -25.20
N VAL A 194 -11.11 8.08 -24.96
CA VAL A 194 -11.42 9.43 -25.44
C VAL A 194 -11.49 10.37 -24.25
N LEU A 195 -10.62 11.37 -24.21
CA LEU A 195 -10.56 12.39 -23.19
C LEU A 195 -11.33 13.62 -23.68
N ALA A 196 -12.50 13.86 -23.07
CA ALA A 196 -13.37 15.01 -23.30
C ALA A 196 -13.47 15.86 -22.01
N THR A 197 -12.33 16.06 -21.35
CA THR A 197 -12.21 16.62 -19.99
C THR A 197 -12.44 18.14 -19.88
N GLY A 198 -12.79 18.81 -20.97
CA GLY A 198 -13.05 20.25 -20.99
C GLY A 198 -11.80 21.13 -20.78
N ALA A 199 -12.05 22.37 -20.36
CA ALA A 199 -11.02 23.36 -20.02
C ALA A 199 -11.46 24.14 -18.77
N HIS A 200 -10.52 24.49 -17.89
CA HIS A 200 -10.78 25.34 -16.73
C HIS A 200 -10.59 26.81 -17.12
N GLU A 201 -11.48 27.70 -16.71
CA GLU A 201 -11.28 29.14 -16.86
C GLU A 201 -10.14 29.61 -15.93
N ARG A 202 -9.30 30.55 -16.40
CA ARG A 202 -8.17 31.08 -15.62
C ARG A 202 -8.46 32.49 -15.11
N PRO A 203 -8.02 32.84 -13.89
CA PRO A 203 -8.11 34.21 -13.40
C PRO A 203 -7.03 35.10 -14.06
N ILE A 204 -6.99 36.37 -13.66
CA ILE A 204 -5.94 37.34 -14.00
C ILE A 204 -5.28 37.80 -12.69
N VAL A 205 -3.96 37.96 -12.68
CA VAL A 205 -3.24 38.43 -11.49
C VAL A 205 -3.25 39.95 -11.42
N PHE A 206 -3.79 40.53 -10.36
CA PHE A 206 -3.81 41.98 -10.12
C PHE A 206 -3.82 42.28 -8.62
N PRO A 207 -3.54 43.52 -8.17
CA PRO A 207 -3.52 43.84 -6.75
C PRO A 207 -4.88 43.53 -6.07
N ASP A 208 -4.82 42.82 -4.94
CA ASP A 208 -5.98 42.40 -4.15
C ASP A 208 -7.02 41.57 -4.95
N ASN A 209 -6.54 40.63 -5.77
CA ASN A 209 -7.36 39.74 -6.59
C ASN A 209 -7.96 38.52 -5.85
N ASP A 210 -7.94 38.50 -4.52
CA ASP A 210 -8.34 37.35 -3.69
C ASP A 210 -9.60 37.56 -2.83
N ARG A 211 -10.17 38.77 -2.84
CA ARG A 211 -11.31 39.14 -1.98
C ARG A 211 -12.57 38.31 -2.27
N PRO A 212 -13.41 38.02 -1.25
CA PRO A 212 -14.72 37.41 -1.48
C PRO A 212 -15.58 38.31 -2.39
N GLY A 213 -16.25 37.71 -3.38
CA GLY A 213 -16.95 38.43 -4.44
C GLY A 213 -16.13 38.63 -5.72
N ILE A 214 -14.87 38.22 -5.75
CA ILE A 214 -14.11 38.02 -7.00
C ILE A 214 -14.26 36.56 -7.44
N MET A 215 -14.79 36.32 -8.64
CA MET A 215 -15.00 34.98 -9.15
C MET A 215 -14.81 34.88 -10.66
N LEU A 216 -14.61 33.65 -11.15
CA LEU A 216 -14.53 33.37 -12.57
C LEU A 216 -15.88 33.65 -13.26
N ALA A 217 -15.85 34.25 -14.45
CA ALA A 217 -17.06 34.65 -15.17
C ALA A 217 -17.94 33.43 -15.51
N GLY A 218 -17.34 32.33 -15.96
CA GLY A 218 -18.00 31.06 -16.23
C GLY A 218 -18.57 30.41 -14.96
N ALA A 219 -17.94 30.61 -13.80
CA ALA A 219 -18.47 30.14 -12.53
C ALA A 219 -19.74 30.90 -12.12
N ALA A 220 -19.73 32.23 -12.21
CA ALA A 220 -20.94 33.04 -11.97
C ALA A 220 -22.10 32.64 -12.89
N ARG A 221 -21.79 32.42 -14.17
CA ARG A 221 -22.75 31.93 -15.16
C ARG A 221 -23.29 30.54 -14.80
N THR A 222 -22.44 29.66 -14.28
CA THR A 222 -22.84 28.33 -13.77
C THR A 222 -23.77 28.46 -12.56
N TYR A 223 -23.44 29.31 -11.58
CA TYR A 223 -24.30 29.59 -10.43
C TYR A 223 -25.68 30.09 -10.84
N LEU A 224 -25.74 30.99 -11.83
CA LEU A 224 -26.99 31.48 -12.37
C LEU A 224 -27.79 30.39 -13.09
N ASN A 225 -27.19 29.76 -14.11
CA ASN A 225 -27.94 28.92 -15.04
C ASN A 225 -28.22 27.51 -14.49
N ARG A 226 -27.29 26.93 -13.71
CA ARG A 226 -27.45 25.58 -13.14
C ARG A 226 -28.19 25.60 -11.80
N TYR A 227 -27.84 26.55 -10.93
CA TYR A 227 -28.33 26.56 -9.54
C TYR A 227 -29.35 27.67 -9.25
N GLY A 228 -29.65 28.53 -10.23
CA GLY A 228 -30.60 29.64 -10.07
C GLY A 228 -30.13 30.68 -9.05
N VAL A 229 -28.81 30.87 -8.89
CA VAL A 229 -28.20 31.77 -7.90
C VAL A 229 -27.54 32.95 -8.58
N LEU A 230 -27.99 34.14 -8.22
CA LEU A 230 -27.32 35.37 -8.61
C LEU A 230 -26.22 35.69 -7.59
N ALA A 231 -24.96 35.59 -8.01
CA ALA A 231 -23.79 35.75 -7.13
C ALA A 231 -23.53 37.19 -6.66
N GLY A 232 -24.21 38.18 -7.24
CA GLY A 232 -24.11 39.60 -6.88
C GLY A 232 -25.02 40.45 -7.75
N ARG A 233 -25.26 41.70 -7.37
CA ARG A 233 -26.24 42.58 -8.04
C ARG A 233 -25.62 43.74 -8.79
N ARG A 234 -24.44 44.21 -8.39
CA ARG A 234 -23.71 45.30 -9.04
C ARG A 234 -22.38 44.75 -9.50
N VAL A 235 -22.33 44.41 -10.78
CA VAL A 235 -21.30 43.54 -11.35
C VAL A 235 -20.33 44.35 -12.19
N VAL A 236 -19.05 44.14 -11.97
CA VAL A 236 -17.99 44.52 -12.90
C VAL A 236 -17.43 43.27 -13.55
N VAL A 237 -17.12 43.36 -14.84
CA VAL A 237 -16.52 42.26 -15.60
C VAL A 237 -15.12 42.67 -16.02
N PHE A 238 -14.12 41.85 -15.76
CA PHE A 238 -12.74 42.03 -16.20
C PHE A 238 -12.33 40.85 -17.09
N THR A 239 -12.07 41.13 -18.37
CA THR A 239 -11.90 40.06 -19.37
C THR A 239 -10.76 40.30 -20.33
N THR A 240 -10.20 39.21 -20.87
CA THR A 240 -9.24 39.20 -21.98
C THR A 240 -9.81 38.58 -23.26
N ASN A 241 -11.07 38.12 -23.22
CA ASN A 241 -11.69 37.33 -24.27
C ASN A 241 -13.23 37.50 -24.26
N ASP A 242 -13.91 36.87 -25.22
CA ASP A 242 -15.35 37.08 -25.43
C ASP A 242 -16.26 36.28 -24.47
N SER A 243 -15.77 35.23 -23.79
CA SER A 243 -16.67 34.38 -22.97
C SER A 243 -17.27 35.11 -21.77
N ALA A 244 -16.64 36.18 -21.29
CA ALA A 244 -17.17 36.97 -20.18
C ALA A 244 -18.42 37.79 -20.57
N TYR A 245 -18.59 38.11 -21.86
CA TYR A 245 -19.77 38.85 -22.34
C TYR A 245 -21.03 38.02 -22.25
N ASP A 246 -20.95 36.70 -22.50
CA ASP A 246 -22.06 35.78 -22.30
C ASP A 246 -22.51 35.77 -20.83
N ALA A 247 -21.54 35.70 -19.90
CA ALA A 247 -21.85 35.77 -18.46
C ALA A 247 -22.48 37.12 -18.09
N ALA A 248 -21.94 38.23 -18.59
CA ALA A 248 -22.49 39.57 -18.36
C ALA A 248 -23.94 39.68 -18.87
N SER A 249 -24.21 39.17 -20.07
CA SER A 249 -25.53 39.17 -20.70
C SER A 249 -26.54 38.34 -19.90
N ASP A 250 -26.17 37.12 -19.51
CA ASP A 250 -27.04 36.22 -18.73
C ASP A 250 -27.36 36.84 -17.35
N LEU A 251 -26.35 37.40 -16.66
CA LEU A 251 -26.56 38.06 -15.37
C LEU A 251 -27.42 39.33 -15.50
N ALA A 252 -27.22 40.13 -16.55
CA ALA A 252 -28.07 41.29 -16.83
C ALA A 252 -29.53 40.89 -17.07
N ALA A 253 -29.75 39.83 -17.86
CA ALA A 253 -31.09 39.28 -18.10
C ALA A 253 -31.76 38.74 -16.82
N ALA A 254 -30.95 38.26 -15.87
CA ALA A 254 -31.42 37.84 -14.54
C ALA A 254 -31.64 39.00 -13.55
N GLY A 255 -31.35 40.24 -13.95
CA GLY A 255 -31.61 41.45 -13.17
C GLY A 255 -30.42 42.00 -12.39
N ALA A 256 -29.18 41.56 -12.68
CA ALA A 256 -27.99 42.25 -12.18
C ALA A 256 -27.69 43.51 -13.00
N GLU A 257 -27.16 44.53 -12.34
CA GLU A 257 -26.63 45.73 -12.97
C GLU A 257 -25.17 45.48 -13.39
N ILE A 258 -24.89 45.44 -14.70
CA ILE A 258 -23.51 45.43 -15.21
C ILE A 258 -23.01 46.87 -15.22
N VAL A 259 -22.26 47.24 -14.19
CA VAL A 259 -21.81 48.62 -13.96
C VAL A 259 -20.67 48.99 -14.92
N ARG A 260 -19.77 48.04 -15.19
CA ARG A 260 -18.62 48.24 -16.07
C ARG A 260 -18.15 46.91 -16.67
N ILE A 261 -17.77 46.95 -17.94
CA ILE A 261 -16.94 45.91 -18.58
C ILE A 261 -15.55 46.52 -18.79
N VAL A 262 -14.55 45.88 -18.22
CA VAL A 262 -13.13 46.20 -18.32
C VAL A 262 -12.52 45.18 -19.26
N ASP A 263 -12.36 45.56 -20.52
CA ASP A 263 -11.77 44.69 -21.53
C ASP A 263 -10.28 45.03 -21.70
N ALA A 264 -9.41 44.06 -21.40
CA ALA A 264 -7.96 44.22 -21.53
C ALA A 264 -7.53 44.52 -22.97
N ARG A 265 -8.30 44.05 -23.96
CA ARG A 265 -8.03 44.28 -25.39
C ARG A 265 -8.25 45.74 -25.78
N GLU A 266 -9.07 46.46 -25.03
CA GLU A 266 -9.26 47.92 -25.17
C GLU A 266 -8.23 48.73 -24.37
N GLY A 267 -7.28 48.06 -23.70
CA GLY A 267 -6.20 48.70 -22.96
C GLY A 267 -6.54 49.09 -21.53
N TYR A 268 -7.59 48.53 -20.92
CA TYR A 268 -7.96 48.79 -19.52
C TYR A 268 -7.73 47.56 -18.63
N GLY A 269 -7.44 47.78 -17.35
CA GLY A 269 -7.29 46.73 -16.36
C GLY A 269 -7.79 47.13 -14.98
N VAL A 270 -8.05 46.11 -14.16
CA VAL A 270 -8.31 46.29 -12.73
C VAL A 270 -6.97 46.38 -12.01
N ILE A 271 -6.73 47.51 -11.31
CA ILE A 271 -5.47 47.81 -10.63
C ILE A 271 -5.57 47.69 -9.10
N GLY A 272 -6.73 47.33 -8.56
CA GLY A 272 -6.96 47.16 -7.12
C GLY A 272 -8.44 46.93 -6.80
N THR A 273 -8.71 46.49 -5.57
CA THR A 273 -10.08 46.27 -5.07
C THR A 273 -10.24 46.73 -3.62
N ASP A 274 -11.44 47.23 -3.28
CA ASP A 274 -11.82 47.65 -1.92
C ASP A 274 -12.75 46.63 -1.26
N GLY A 275 -12.68 46.50 0.07
CA GLY A 275 -13.54 45.62 0.87
C GLY A 275 -12.74 44.62 1.71
N VAL A 276 -13.34 44.09 2.79
CA VAL A 276 -12.69 43.12 3.68
C VAL A 276 -13.38 41.76 3.59
N GLU A 277 -14.59 41.66 4.16
CA GLU A 277 -15.39 40.44 4.15
C GLU A 277 -16.07 40.17 2.80
N HIS A 278 -16.19 41.22 1.99
CA HIS A 278 -16.75 41.19 0.65
C HIS A 278 -16.25 42.39 -0.17
N ILE A 279 -16.14 42.24 -1.48
CA ILE A 279 -15.79 43.34 -2.39
C ILE A 279 -16.85 44.44 -2.36
N THR A 280 -16.40 45.69 -2.44
CA THR A 280 -17.26 46.89 -2.45
C THR A 280 -16.98 47.82 -3.62
N ALA A 281 -15.78 47.74 -4.20
CA ALA A 281 -15.40 48.49 -5.39
C ALA A 281 -14.17 47.88 -6.07
N VAL A 282 -13.98 48.24 -7.33
CA VAL A 282 -12.77 48.00 -8.11
C VAL A 282 -12.17 49.31 -8.59
N HIS A 283 -10.85 49.33 -8.76
CA HIS A 283 -10.12 50.45 -9.35
C HIS A 283 -9.74 50.09 -10.77
N VAL A 284 -10.18 50.88 -11.75
CA VAL A 284 -9.99 50.62 -13.18
C VAL A 284 -9.12 51.72 -13.79
N ALA A 285 -8.06 51.34 -14.48
CA ALA A 285 -7.17 52.28 -15.17
C ALA A 285 -6.77 51.74 -16.54
N LYS A 286 -6.14 52.59 -17.36
CA LYS A 286 -5.44 52.07 -18.55
C LYS A 286 -4.27 51.21 -18.10
N LEU A 287 -3.99 50.13 -18.84
CA LEU A 287 -2.88 49.25 -18.53
C LEU A 287 -1.56 50.03 -18.52
N GLY A 288 -0.85 49.96 -17.39
CA GLY A 288 0.38 50.72 -17.13
C GLY A 288 0.19 51.99 -16.29
N GLU A 289 -1.04 52.46 -16.09
CA GLU A 289 -1.36 53.54 -15.14
C GLU A 289 -1.64 52.98 -13.74
N THR A 290 -1.29 53.75 -12.71
CA THR A 290 -1.40 53.34 -11.30
C THR A 290 -2.52 54.06 -10.54
N THR A 291 -3.23 54.95 -11.21
CA THR A 291 -4.35 55.71 -10.67
C THR A 291 -5.50 55.63 -11.67
N GLY A 292 -6.71 55.39 -11.19
CA GLY A 292 -7.84 55.09 -12.04
C GLY A 292 -9.18 55.51 -11.44
N GLU A 293 -10.24 55.14 -12.14
CA GLU A 293 -11.62 55.30 -11.71
C GLU A 293 -11.97 54.25 -10.65
N ARG A 294 -12.60 54.68 -9.56
CA ARG A 294 -13.21 53.77 -8.58
C ARG A 294 -14.65 53.47 -8.99
N VAL A 295 -14.97 52.20 -9.20
CA VAL A 295 -16.29 51.71 -9.59
C VAL A 295 -16.86 50.84 -8.47
N GLU A 296 -18.01 51.22 -7.92
CA GLU A 296 -18.67 50.44 -6.86
C GLU A 296 -19.30 49.17 -7.41
N CYS A 297 -19.06 48.06 -6.73
CA CYS A 297 -19.57 46.74 -7.12
C CYS A 297 -19.61 45.78 -5.93
N ASP A 298 -20.48 44.78 -6.00
CA ASP A 298 -20.53 43.66 -5.06
C ASP A 298 -20.07 42.35 -5.71
N LEU A 299 -19.72 42.38 -7.00
CA LEU A 299 -19.22 41.22 -7.73
C LEU A 299 -18.23 41.66 -8.81
N LEU A 300 -17.06 41.03 -8.84
CA LEU A 300 -16.10 41.14 -9.93
C LEU A 300 -15.98 39.79 -10.64
N LEU A 301 -16.44 39.73 -11.89
CA LEU A 301 -16.22 38.60 -12.78
C LEU A 301 -14.87 38.72 -13.46
N VAL A 302 -14.09 37.66 -13.45
CA VAL A 302 -12.76 37.62 -14.09
C VAL A 302 -12.73 36.52 -15.15
N SER A 303 -12.27 36.85 -16.35
CA SER A 303 -12.02 35.87 -17.42
C SER A 303 -10.68 36.15 -18.09
N GLY A 304 -9.64 35.42 -17.66
CA GLY A 304 -8.29 35.53 -18.22
C GLY A 304 -8.07 34.67 -19.47
N GLY A 305 -9.04 33.81 -19.82
CA GLY A 305 -8.97 32.79 -20.87
C GLY A 305 -9.17 31.37 -20.30
N TRP A 306 -8.86 30.35 -21.09
CA TRP A 306 -9.19 28.96 -20.77
C TRP A 306 -7.97 28.04 -20.85
N ASN A 307 -7.85 27.13 -19.90
CA ASN A 307 -6.79 26.14 -19.77
C ASN A 307 -7.35 24.74 -20.05
N PRO A 308 -7.05 24.14 -21.23
CA PRO A 308 -7.44 22.77 -21.54
C PRO A 308 -7.04 21.78 -20.42
N ALA A 309 -7.96 20.92 -20.00
CA ALA A 309 -7.76 19.99 -18.89
C ALA A 309 -6.96 18.74 -19.31
N VAL A 310 -5.69 18.95 -19.69
CA VAL A 310 -4.79 17.94 -20.29
C VAL A 310 -4.17 16.95 -19.29
N HIS A 311 -4.57 16.98 -18.01
CA HIS A 311 -3.98 16.21 -16.92
C HIS A 311 -3.85 14.72 -17.25
N LEU A 312 -4.96 14.06 -17.64
CA LEU A 312 -4.96 12.63 -17.96
C LEU A 312 -4.15 12.33 -19.23
N PHE A 313 -4.18 13.21 -20.23
CA PHE A 313 -3.37 13.05 -21.44
C PHE A 313 -1.87 13.10 -21.13
N SER A 314 -1.44 14.03 -20.29
CA SER A 314 -0.05 14.11 -19.83
C SER A 314 0.36 12.95 -18.93
N GLN A 315 -0.54 12.40 -18.12
CA GLN A 315 -0.29 11.16 -17.38
C GLN A 315 -0.05 9.96 -18.32
N ALA A 316 -0.73 9.91 -19.47
CA ALA A 316 -0.46 8.96 -20.56
C ALA A 316 0.85 9.26 -21.33
N ARG A 317 1.67 10.20 -20.86
CA ARG A 317 2.89 10.70 -21.52
C ARG A 317 2.62 11.43 -22.84
N GLY A 318 1.41 11.94 -23.04
CA GLY A 318 1.07 12.83 -24.12
C GLY A 318 1.87 14.14 -24.06
N LYS A 319 2.40 14.56 -25.21
CA LYS A 319 3.16 15.82 -25.33
C LYS A 319 2.21 16.99 -25.47
N LEU A 320 2.60 18.14 -24.92
CA LEU A 320 1.82 19.36 -25.03
C LEU A 320 2.59 20.37 -25.88
N ARG A 321 1.84 21.16 -26.66
CA ARG A 321 2.33 22.34 -27.36
C ARG A 321 1.64 23.58 -26.79
N TYR A 322 2.33 24.71 -26.81
CA TYR A 322 1.71 25.98 -26.47
C TYR A 322 0.95 26.54 -27.67
N ALA A 323 -0.26 27.05 -27.44
CA ALA A 323 -1.15 27.68 -28.40
C ALA A 323 -1.27 29.17 -28.05
N PRO A 324 -0.46 30.06 -28.67
CA PRO A 324 -0.41 31.49 -28.34
C PRO A 324 -1.76 32.21 -28.48
N GLU A 325 -2.58 31.80 -29.44
CA GLU A 325 -3.92 32.34 -29.71
C GLU A 325 -4.90 32.11 -28.56
N LEU A 326 -4.71 31.03 -27.78
CA LEU A 326 -5.47 30.73 -26.56
C LEU A 326 -4.74 31.18 -25.29
N GLY A 327 -3.44 31.43 -25.40
CA GLY A 327 -2.53 31.56 -24.27
C GLY A 327 -2.52 30.32 -23.39
N ALA A 328 -2.48 29.11 -23.95
CA ALA A 328 -2.64 27.86 -23.19
C ALA A 328 -1.84 26.68 -23.77
N TYR A 329 -1.62 25.63 -22.97
CA TYR A 329 -1.09 24.36 -23.47
C TYR A 329 -2.21 23.44 -23.94
N VAL A 330 -2.05 22.87 -25.12
CA VAL A 330 -2.96 21.90 -25.76
C VAL A 330 -2.22 20.61 -26.10
N PRO A 331 -2.91 19.48 -26.30
CA PRO A 331 -2.32 18.25 -26.81
C PRO A 331 -1.56 18.46 -28.14
N ASP A 332 -0.37 17.86 -28.25
CA ASP A 332 0.45 17.83 -29.46
C ASP A 332 0.20 16.52 -30.23
N GLY A 333 -1.03 16.34 -30.70
CA GLY A 333 -1.50 15.13 -31.37
C GLY A 333 -2.07 14.06 -30.43
N ASP A 334 -2.51 12.95 -31.02
CA ASP A 334 -3.07 11.80 -30.31
C ASP A 334 -2.00 10.76 -29.94
N LEU A 335 -2.33 9.89 -28.97
CA LEU A 335 -1.57 8.67 -28.69
C LEU A 335 -2.27 7.46 -29.33
N PRO A 336 -1.58 6.32 -29.53
CA PRO A 336 -2.16 5.15 -30.20
C PRO A 336 -3.51 4.68 -29.62
N THR A 337 -3.69 4.83 -28.30
CA THR A 337 -4.90 4.40 -27.59
C THR A 337 -5.66 5.54 -26.90
N VAL A 338 -5.16 6.77 -26.97
CA VAL A 338 -5.76 7.94 -26.29
C VAL A 338 -5.95 9.08 -27.26
N ARG A 339 -7.20 9.50 -27.45
CA ARG A 339 -7.58 10.67 -28.24
C ARG A 339 -8.13 11.75 -27.34
N VAL A 340 -7.85 13.03 -27.63
CA VAL A 340 -8.42 14.18 -26.91
C VAL A 340 -9.38 14.94 -27.83
N VAL A 341 -10.53 15.37 -27.32
CA VAL A 341 -11.58 16.06 -28.11
C VAL A 341 -12.18 17.25 -27.37
N GLY A 342 -12.79 18.18 -28.12
CA GLY A 342 -13.47 19.35 -27.57
C GLY A 342 -12.52 20.35 -26.93
N ALA A 343 -12.99 21.08 -25.92
CA ALA A 343 -12.19 22.11 -25.23
C ALA A 343 -10.88 21.56 -24.62
N ALA A 344 -10.80 20.27 -24.29
CA ALA A 344 -9.56 19.63 -23.84
C ALA A 344 -8.49 19.54 -24.95
N ALA A 345 -8.91 19.52 -26.21
CA ALA A 345 -8.04 19.61 -27.38
C ALA A 345 -7.78 21.06 -27.82
N GLY A 346 -8.38 22.05 -27.14
CA GLY A 346 -8.38 23.46 -27.53
C GLY A 346 -9.47 23.83 -28.54
N GLU A 347 -10.37 22.90 -28.89
CA GLU A 347 -11.41 23.12 -29.89
C GLU A 347 -12.56 23.96 -29.29
N GLY A 348 -13.02 24.96 -30.05
CA GLY A 348 -14.16 25.80 -29.66
C GLY A 348 -13.90 26.78 -28.51
N LEU A 349 -12.65 26.93 -28.06
CA LEU A 349 -12.27 27.94 -27.08
C LEU A 349 -12.10 29.31 -27.75
N PRO A 350 -12.50 30.42 -27.09
CA PRO A 350 -12.30 31.75 -27.62
C PRO A 350 -10.81 32.12 -27.62
N GLU A 351 -10.39 32.89 -28.63
CA GLU A 351 -9.09 33.56 -28.60
C GLU A 351 -9.04 34.52 -27.40
N ALA A 352 -7.86 34.63 -26.78
CA ALA A 352 -7.67 35.45 -25.60
C ALA A 352 -6.40 36.28 -25.69
N MET A 353 -6.49 37.57 -25.35
CA MET A 353 -5.29 38.34 -25.07
C MET A 353 -4.56 37.72 -23.88
N THR A 354 -3.27 37.41 -24.05
CA THR A 354 -2.46 36.90 -22.94
C THR A 354 -2.15 38.05 -21.98
N LEU A 355 -2.72 37.98 -20.78
CA LEU A 355 -2.44 38.90 -19.67
C LEU A 355 -2.26 38.07 -18.39
N TRP A 356 -1.02 37.76 -18.04
CA TRP A 356 -0.71 36.97 -16.84
C TRP A 356 -0.89 37.78 -15.57
N GLN A 357 -0.43 39.03 -15.61
CA GLN A 357 -0.57 39.99 -14.52
C GLN A 357 -0.86 41.40 -15.05
N VAL A 358 -1.61 42.18 -14.29
CA VAL A 358 -1.70 43.63 -14.47
C VAL A 358 -0.43 44.26 -13.88
N PRO A 359 0.35 45.02 -14.67
CA PRO A 359 1.54 45.71 -14.16
C PRO A 359 1.19 46.63 -13.00
N ALA A 360 1.97 46.54 -11.91
CA ALA A 360 1.84 47.38 -10.74
C ALA A 360 3.24 47.76 -10.21
N PRO A 361 3.40 48.94 -9.60
CA PRO A 361 4.66 49.33 -8.97
C PRO A 361 5.01 48.37 -7.84
N GLU A 362 6.31 48.25 -7.53
CA GLU A 362 6.75 47.46 -6.39
C GLU A 362 6.19 48.06 -5.09
N SER A 363 5.62 47.20 -4.26
CA SER A 363 5.11 47.53 -2.94
C SER A 363 5.82 46.67 -1.88
N GLU A 364 5.91 47.18 -0.66
CA GLU A 364 6.47 46.42 0.47
C GLU A 364 5.67 45.14 0.76
N VAL A 365 4.35 45.21 0.56
CA VAL A 365 3.43 44.07 0.63
C VAL A 365 2.80 43.86 -0.74
N ASP A 366 3.11 42.75 -1.38
CA ASP A 366 2.54 42.38 -2.67
C ASP A 366 1.20 41.64 -2.46
N THR A 367 0.14 42.14 -3.08
CA THR A 367 -1.22 41.57 -3.02
C THR A 367 -1.66 40.97 -4.35
N ARG A 368 -0.73 40.75 -5.28
CA ARG A 368 -0.96 40.08 -6.56
C ARG A 368 -0.83 38.57 -6.42
N PHE A 369 -1.91 37.89 -6.03
CA PHE A 369 -1.88 36.45 -5.78
C PHE A 369 -1.86 35.65 -7.09
N VAL A 370 -0.85 34.80 -7.23
CA VAL A 370 -0.68 33.84 -8.32
C VAL A 370 -1.30 32.50 -7.95
N ASP A 371 -1.05 32.06 -6.72
CA ASP A 371 -1.67 30.88 -6.12
C ASP A 371 -2.38 31.30 -4.84
N GLN A 372 -3.70 31.35 -4.96
CA GLN A 372 -4.59 31.85 -3.94
C GLN A 372 -4.57 30.96 -2.69
N GLN A 373 -4.61 29.63 -2.82
CA GLN A 373 -4.60 28.74 -1.67
C GLN A 373 -3.25 28.74 -0.94
N ARG A 374 -2.15 28.91 -1.68
CA ARG A 374 -0.79 28.94 -1.11
C ARG A 374 -0.37 30.31 -0.58
N ASP A 375 -1.20 31.33 -0.76
CA ASP A 375 -0.85 32.73 -0.46
C ASP A 375 0.46 33.16 -1.14
N ALA A 376 0.70 32.66 -2.37
CA ALA A 376 1.91 32.94 -3.13
C ALA A 376 1.65 34.00 -4.20
N THR A 377 2.55 34.98 -4.29
CA THR A 377 2.35 36.20 -5.09
C THR A 377 3.37 36.34 -6.22
N VAL A 378 3.23 37.40 -7.02
CA VAL A 378 4.20 37.77 -8.07
C VAL A 378 5.59 37.95 -7.46
N SER A 379 5.71 38.63 -6.33
CA SER A 379 6.97 38.83 -5.61
C SER A 379 7.65 37.53 -5.21
N ASP A 380 6.91 36.47 -4.89
CA ASP A 380 7.51 35.16 -4.61
C ASP A 380 8.14 34.54 -5.88
N VAL A 381 7.48 34.69 -7.03
CA VAL A 381 8.03 34.26 -8.34
C VAL A 381 9.27 35.08 -8.70
N LEU A 382 9.21 36.40 -8.56
CA LEU A 382 10.34 37.30 -8.84
C LEU A 382 11.51 37.05 -7.89
N ARG A 383 11.25 36.74 -6.63
CA ARG A 383 12.29 36.33 -5.66
C ARG A 383 12.96 35.03 -6.09
N ALA A 384 12.19 34.04 -6.54
CA ALA A 384 12.71 32.78 -7.02
C ALA A 384 13.61 32.97 -8.27
N THR A 385 13.17 33.74 -9.25
CA THR A 385 13.98 34.04 -10.45
C THR A 385 15.19 34.91 -10.13
N GLY A 386 15.04 35.88 -9.21
CA GLY A 386 16.13 36.71 -8.68
C GLY A 386 17.21 35.89 -7.96
N ALA A 387 16.84 34.79 -7.31
CA ALA A 387 17.75 33.82 -6.71
C ALA A 387 18.48 32.91 -7.74
N GLY A 388 18.29 33.15 -9.04
CA GLY A 388 18.93 32.39 -10.13
C GLY A 388 18.16 31.16 -10.59
N LEU A 389 16.95 30.93 -10.08
CA LEU A 389 16.11 29.81 -10.53
C LEU A 389 15.51 30.12 -11.90
N ARG A 390 15.45 29.11 -12.78
CA ARG A 390 15.00 29.26 -14.17
C ARG A 390 13.94 28.21 -14.57
N SER A 391 14.11 26.98 -14.11
CA SER A 391 13.16 25.88 -14.37
C SER A 391 11.84 26.10 -13.63
N LEU A 392 10.69 25.88 -14.30
CA LEU A 392 9.37 25.93 -13.67
C LEU A 392 9.23 24.95 -12.48
N GLU A 393 9.96 23.83 -12.51
CA GLU A 393 10.00 22.88 -11.40
C GLU A 393 10.74 23.48 -10.16
N HIS A 394 11.75 24.32 -10.37
CA HIS A 394 12.39 25.06 -9.27
C HIS A 394 11.49 26.18 -8.74
N ILE A 395 10.82 26.93 -9.62
CA ILE A 395 9.87 27.97 -9.21
C ILE A 395 8.76 27.33 -8.35
N LYS A 396 8.13 26.26 -8.84
CA LYS A 396 7.13 25.48 -8.08
C LYS A 396 7.62 25.07 -6.69
N ARG A 397 8.84 24.56 -6.56
CA ARG A 397 9.38 24.09 -5.27
C ARG A 397 9.74 25.24 -4.33
N TYR A 398 10.27 26.34 -4.87
CA TYR A 398 10.66 27.49 -4.07
C TYR A 398 9.44 28.26 -3.54
N THR A 399 8.44 28.49 -4.39
CA THR A 399 7.25 29.28 -4.04
C THR A 399 6.11 28.45 -3.47
N THR A 400 6.14 27.13 -3.68
CA THR A 400 5.05 26.18 -3.40
C THR A 400 3.81 26.35 -4.29
N ILE A 401 3.85 27.18 -5.33
CA ILE A 401 2.73 27.34 -6.28
C ILE A 401 2.39 26.00 -6.95
N GLY A 402 1.10 25.66 -7.04
CA GLY A 402 0.61 24.44 -7.66
C GLY A 402 0.87 23.17 -6.83
N THR A 403 1.12 23.31 -5.52
CA THR A 403 1.31 22.17 -4.58
C THR A 403 0.12 21.97 -3.64
N ALA A 404 -0.93 22.78 -3.82
CA ALA A 404 -2.08 22.85 -2.96
C ALA A 404 -3.12 21.75 -3.29
N HIS A 405 -4.32 21.77 -2.69
CA HIS A 405 -5.31 20.70 -2.86
C HIS A 405 -5.87 20.65 -4.30
N ASP A 406 -5.92 21.81 -4.95
CA ASP A 406 -6.39 22.02 -6.31
C ASP A 406 -5.34 21.61 -7.36
N GLN A 407 -4.09 21.38 -6.94
CA GLN A 407 -2.94 21.01 -7.79
C GLN A 407 -2.66 22.02 -8.92
N GLY A 408 -2.92 23.31 -8.66
CA GLY A 408 -2.58 24.41 -9.57
C GLY A 408 -3.45 24.48 -10.82
N LYS A 409 -4.69 24.00 -10.77
CA LYS A 409 -5.67 24.10 -11.88
C LYS A 409 -5.86 25.55 -12.35
N THR A 410 -5.79 26.51 -11.43
CA THR A 410 -5.90 27.95 -11.73
C THR A 410 -4.57 28.69 -11.66
N SER A 411 -3.59 28.20 -10.89
CA SER A 411 -2.31 28.92 -10.64
C SER A 411 -1.13 28.48 -11.52
N GLY A 412 -1.13 27.25 -12.02
CA GLY A 412 0.03 26.65 -12.66
C GLY A 412 0.48 27.37 -13.93
N LEU A 413 -0.46 27.69 -14.83
CA LEU A 413 -0.15 28.41 -16.06
C LEU A 413 0.19 29.88 -15.79
N LEU A 414 -0.47 30.53 -14.83
CA LEU A 414 -0.17 31.91 -14.42
C LEU A 414 1.28 32.02 -13.93
N ALA A 415 1.71 31.10 -13.07
CA ALA A 415 3.09 31.04 -12.59
C ALA A 415 4.09 30.81 -13.73
N ALA A 416 3.75 29.96 -14.70
CA ALA A 416 4.58 29.72 -15.87
C ALA A 416 4.72 30.98 -16.73
N GLY A 417 3.61 31.67 -16.99
CA GLY A 417 3.57 32.92 -17.74
C GLY A 417 4.38 34.04 -17.08
N ILE A 418 4.14 34.30 -15.80
CA ILE A 418 4.87 35.32 -15.02
C ILE A 418 6.36 34.99 -14.94
N THR A 419 6.72 33.71 -14.80
CA THR A 419 8.14 33.29 -14.84
C THR A 419 8.75 33.55 -16.21
N ALA A 420 8.02 33.24 -17.29
CA ALA A 420 8.50 33.46 -18.65
C ALA A 420 8.73 34.95 -18.95
N GLU A 421 7.79 35.81 -18.54
CA GLU A 421 7.94 37.28 -18.59
C GLU A 421 9.17 37.75 -17.82
N ALA A 422 9.33 37.30 -16.56
CA ALA A 422 10.44 37.71 -15.69
C ALA A 422 11.82 37.26 -16.23
N LEU A 423 11.87 36.17 -16.98
CA LEU A 423 13.11 35.64 -17.57
C LEU A 423 13.34 36.10 -19.02
N GLY A 424 12.36 36.77 -19.65
CA GLY A 424 12.42 37.17 -21.05
C GLY A 424 12.49 35.98 -22.02
N VAL A 425 11.81 34.88 -21.70
CA VAL A 425 11.78 33.65 -22.53
C VAL A 425 10.40 33.39 -23.10
N ASP A 426 10.33 32.75 -24.27
CA ASP A 426 9.07 32.34 -24.86
C ASP A 426 8.49 31.13 -24.09
N LEU A 427 7.24 31.25 -23.65
CA LEU A 427 6.52 30.20 -22.94
C LEU A 427 6.37 28.92 -23.80
N ALA A 428 6.34 29.04 -25.14
CA ALA A 428 6.31 27.88 -26.04
C ALA A 428 7.56 27.00 -25.95
N THR A 429 8.68 27.54 -25.44
CA THR A 429 9.92 26.79 -25.21
C THR A 429 9.98 26.14 -23.83
N GLN A 430 9.04 26.49 -22.94
CA GLN A 430 8.98 25.97 -21.59
C GLN A 430 8.11 24.72 -21.55
N ARG A 431 8.43 23.83 -20.62
CA ARG A 431 7.61 22.65 -20.33
C ARG A 431 6.82 22.88 -19.06
N PRO A 432 5.50 22.63 -19.04
CA PRO A 432 4.72 22.72 -17.81
C PRO A 432 5.26 21.72 -16.77
N THR A 433 4.98 21.98 -15.51
CA THR A 433 5.34 21.04 -14.44
C THR A 433 4.61 19.71 -14.60
N THR A 434 5.19 18.65 -14.07
CA THR A 434 4.67 17.30 -14.28
C THR A 434 3.25 17.11 -13.73
N PHE A 435 2.32 16.66 -14.57
CA PHE A 435 0.98 16.21 -14.15
C PHE A 435 1.06 14.80 -13.55
N ARG A 436 0.43 14.60 -12.40
CA ARG A 436 0.44 13.32 -11.66
C ARG A 436 -0.97 12.90 -11.28
N PRO A 437 -1.25 11.59 -11.18
CA PRO A 437 -2.44 11.13 -10.48
C PRO A 437 -2.30 11.41 -8.97
N PRO A 438 -3.40 11.61 -8.24
CA PRO A 438 -4.77 11.66 -8.76
C PRO A 438 -5.15 13.05 -9.31
N TYR A 439 -6.02 13.14 -10.33
CA TYR A 439 -6.55 14.41 -10.88
C TYR A 439 -7.21 15.30 -9.82
N THR A 440 -7.96 14.67 -8.91
CA THR A 440 -8.46 15.25 -7.65
C THR A 440 -8.21 14.26 -6.51
N PRO A 441 -8.08 14.72 -5.26
CA PRO A 441 -7.85 13.83 -4.12
C PRO A 441 -8.82 12.63 -4.04
N VAL A 442 -8.31 11.50 -3.58
CA VAL A 442 -9.06 10.25 -3.33
C VAL A 442 -8.82 9.86 -1.88
N SER A 443 -9.87 9.42 -1.17
CA SER A 443 -9.73 9.01 0.23
C SER A 443 -8.86 7.75 0.34
N PHE A 444 -8.05 7.66 1.41
CA PHE A 444 -7.20 6.48 1.65
C PHE A 444 -8.06 5.22 1.85
N ALA A 445 -9.21 5.37 2.51
CA ALA A 445 -10.14 4.27 2.76
C ALA A 445 -10.74 3.71 1.45
N ALA A 446 -11.03 4.55 0.46
CA ALA A 446 -11.47 4.08 -0.86
C ALA A 446 -10.39 3.28 -1.60
N LEU A 447 -9.12 3.72 -1.55
CA LEU A 447 -8.01 2.99 -2.17
C LEU A 447 -7.77 1.63 -1.50
N ALA A 448 -7.89 1.56 -0.18
CA ALA A 448 -7.78 0.30 0.57
C ALA A 448 -8.95 -0.66 0.30
N GLY A 449 -10.14 -0.14 0.01
CA GLY A 449 -11.32 -0.94 -0.32
C GLY A 449 -11.67 -1.93 0.79
N ARG A 450 -11.65 -3.24 0.46
CA ARG A 450 -11.94 -4.34 1.40
C ARG A 450 -10.70 -4.98 2.03
N HIS A 451 -9.49 -4.52 1.71
CA HIS A 451 -8.23 -5.02 2.31
C HIS A 451 -8.03 -4.47 3.73
N ARG A 452 -8.95 -4.80 4.64
CA ARG A 452 -9.09 -4.22 5.99
C ARG A 452 -9.47 -5.32 6.99
N GLY A 453 -9.04 -5.16 8.24
CA GLY A 453 -9.33 -6.14 9.30
C GLY A 453 -8.81 -7.53 8.93
N GLU A 454 -9.62 -8.57 9.14
CA GLU A 454 -9.29 -9.96 8.80
C GLU A 454 -9.09 -10.21 7.30
N LEU A 455 -9.54 -9.31 6.43
CA LEU A 455 -9.35 -9.39 4.98
C LEU A 455 -8.11 -8.62 4.49
N HIS A 456 -7.31 -8.08 5.39
CA HIS A 456 -6.09 -7.36 5.02
C HIS A 456 -5.09 -8.28 4.31
N ASP A 457 -4.86 -9.47 4.89
CA ASP A 457 -4.05 -10.55 4.34
C ASP A 457 -4.73 -11.89 4.67
N PRO A 458 -4.70 -12.92 3.80
CA PRO A 458 -5.35 -14.18 4.06
C PRO A 458 -4.83 -14.88 5.32
N VAL A 459 -5.75 -15.43 6.10
CA VAL A 459 -5.44 -16.31 7.23
C VAL A 459 -5.61 -17.76 6.79
N ARG A 460 -4.51 -18.52 6.76
CA ARG A 460 -4.49 -19.95 6.44
C ARG A 460 -4.60 -20.76 7.73
N VAL A 461 -5.46 -21.77 7.71
CA VAL A 461 -5.71 -22.67 8.85
C VAL A 461 -5.68 -24.11 8.38
N THR A 462 -5.19 -25.03 9.21
CA THR A 462 -5.17 -26.47 8.90
C THR A 462 -6.56 -27.07 9.08
N THR A 463 -6.76 -28.31 8.62
CA THR A 463 -8.00 -29.04 8.84
C THR A 463 -8.25 -29.41 10.31
N ILE A 464 -7.22 -29.32 11.15
CA ILE A 464 -7.26 -29.60 12.60
C ILE A 464 -7.57 -28.31 13.39
N HIS A 465 -7.50 -27.14 12.76
CA HIS A 465 -7.70 -25.85 13.42
C HIS A 465 -8.96 -25.72 14.31
N PRO A 466 -10.14 -26.26 13.93
CA PRO A 466 -11.30 -26.23 14.83
C PRO A 466 -11.02 -26.87 16.19
N TRP A 467 -10.30 -27.99 16.23
CA TRP A 467 -9.91 -28.66 17.47
C TRP A 467 -8.96 -27.80 18.30
N HIS A 468 -7.97 -27.17 17.65
CA HIS A 468 -7.01 -26.28 18.32
C HIS A 468 -7.72 -25.13 19.03
N VAL A 469 -8.71 -24.51 18.37
CA VAL A 469 -9.53 -23.43 18.95
C VAL A 469 -10.37 -23.94 20.11
N GLU A 470 -11.04 -25.09 19.95
CA GLU A 470 -11.88 -25.69 20.99
C GLU A 470 -11.09 -26.05 22.26
N HIS A 471 -9.82 -26.45 22.10
CA HIS A 471 -8.94 -26.87 23.20
C HIS A 471 -8.03 -25.74 23.71
N GLY A 472 -8.37 -24.49 23.38
CA GLY A 472 -7.73 -23.31 23.97
C GLY A 472 -6.27 -23.11 23.56
N ALA A 473 -5.88 -23.57 22.36
CA ALA A 473 -4.56 -23.28 21.83
C ALA A 473 -4.35 -21.77 21.69
N GLU A 474 -3.19 -21.28 22.11
CA GLU A 474 -2.72 -19.97 21.69
C GLU A 474 -2.07 -20.09 20.31
N PHE A 475 -2.14 -19.05 19.48
CA PHE A 475 -1.68 -19.12 18.08
C PHE A 475 -0.58 -18.11 17.76
N GLU A 476 0.42 -18.57 17.02
CA GLU A 476 1.40 -17.70 16.36
C GLU A 476 1.08 -17.54 14.86
N ASN A 477 1.54 -16.44 14.27
CA ASN A 477 1.48 -16.22 12.83
C ASN A 477 2.79 -16.69 12.18
N VAL A 478 2.75 -17.77 11.41
CA VAL A 478 3.89 -18.24 10.61
C VAL A 478 3.64 -17.95 9.14
N GLY A 479 4.09 -16.77 8.70
CA GLY A 479 3.60 -16.16 7.47
C GLY A 479 2.08 -15.97 7.57
N GLN A 480 1.34 -16.53 6.61
CA GLN A 480 -0.13 -16.50 6.60
C GLN A 480 -0.79 -17.60 7.45
N TRP A 481 -0.03 -18.55 8.00
CA TRP A 481 -0.60 -19.65 8.78
C TRP A 481 -0.85 -19.26 10.24
N LYS A 482 -2.01 -19.68 10.77
CA LYS A 482 -2.24 -19.80 12.22
C LYS A 482 -1.79 -21.18 12.69
N ARG A 483 -0.69 -21.21 13.43
CA ARG A 483 -0.19 -22.45 14.04
C ARG A 483 -0.38 -22.40 15.56
N PRO A 484 -0.75 -23.53 16.20
CA PRO A 484 -0.74 -23.63 17.65
C PRO A 484 0.66 -23.29 18.17
N TRP A 485 0.75 -22.27 19.01
CA TRP A 485 1.97 -21.83 19.65
C TRP A 485 2.29 -22.69 20.87
N TYR A 486 1.28 -22.90 21.73
CA TYR A 486 1.25 -23.80 22.87
C TYR A 486 -0.20 -24.01 23.34
N TYR A 487 -0.43 -24.98 24.24
CA TYR A 487 -1.74 -25.36 24.77
C TYR A 487 -1.77 -25.18 26.30
N PRO A 488 -2.12 -23.99 26.81
CA PRO A 488 -2.17 -23.73 28.23
C PRO A 488 -3.32 -24.47 28.92
N GLN A 489 -3.05 -25.03 30.11
CA GLN A 489 -4.09 -25.44 31.04
C GLN A 489 -4.50 -24.24 31.91
N PRO A 490 -5.71 -24.25 32.53
CA PRO A 490 -6.16 -23.15 33.37
C PRO A 490 -5.15 -22.77 34.46
N GLY A 491 -4.68 -21.52 34.41
CA GLY A 491 -3.71 -20.97 35.37
C GLY A 491 -2.23 -21.14 35.00
N GLU A 492 -1.90 -21.81 33.90
CA GLU A 492 -0.53 -21.90 33.41
C GLU A 492 -0.10 -20.62 32.69
N SER A 493 1.13 -20.18 32.93
CA SER A 493 1.82 -19.27 32.02
C SER A 493 2.28 -20.02 30.76
N MET A 494 2.63 -19.29 29.70
CA MET A 494 3.30 -19.88 28.53
C MET A 494 4.49 -20.76 28.92
N HIS A 495 5.34 -20.30 29.83
CA HIS A 495 6.51 -21.06 30.28
C HIS A 495 6.14 -22.34 31.05
N ASP A 496 5.04 -22.34 31.79
CA ASP A 496 4.57 -23.55 32.50
C ASP A 496 4.03 -24.58 31.51
N ALA A 497 3.18 -24.14 30.58
CA ALA A 497 2.60 -24.98 29.54
C ALA A 497 3.69 -25.60 28.66
N VAL A 498 4.62 -24.79 28.15
CA VAL A 498 5.73 -25.25 27.30
C VAL A 498 6.65 -26.20 28.04
N ARG A 499 6.96 -25.96 29.33
CA ARG A 499 7.76 -26.91 30.13
C ARG A 499 7.04 -28.23 30.34
N ARG A 500 5.72 -28.23 30.58
CA ARG A 500 4.89 -29.43 30.70
C ARG A 500 4.86 -30.20 29.38
N GLU A 501 4.63 -29.53 28.26
CA GLU A 501 4.62 -30.11 26.92
C GLU A 501 5.98 -30.71 26.54
N CYS A 502 7.08 -29.98 26.76
CA CYS A 502 8.45 -30.48 26.58
C CYS A 502 8.69 -31.75 27.41
N ARG A 503 8.28 -31.75 28.68
CA ARG A 503 8.41 -32.91 29.57
C ARG A 503 7.60 -34.09 29.03
N ALA A 504 6.37 -33.88 28.57
CA ALA A 504 5.55 -34.93 27.98
C ALA A 504 6.23 -35.55 26.74
N ALA A 505 6.73 -34.72 25.82
CA ALA A 505 7.45 -35.19 24.63
C ALA A 505 8.71 -36.00 24.96
N ARG A 506 9.40 -35.68 26.06
CA ARG A 506 10.63 -36.36 26.50
C ARG A 506 10.37 -37.61 27.34
N THR A 507 9.30 -37.66 28.12
CA THR A 507 9.09 -38.71 29.14
C THR A 507 7.93 -39.64 28.87
N ASP A 508 7.02 -39.26 27.97
CA ASP A 508 5.82 -40.02 27.62
C ASP A 508 5.57 -39.95 26.11
N VAL A 509 4.49 -39.30 25.68
CA VAL A 509 4.13 -39.10 24.27
C VAL A 509 3.41 -37.77 24.08
N ALA A 510 3.76 -37.06 23.02
CA ALA A 510 3.22 -35.77 22.65
C ALA A 510 2.94 -35.71 21.14
N VAL A 511 2.06 -34.81 20.72
CA VAL A 511 1.61 -34.69 19.33
C VAL A 511 1.59 -33.23 18.86
N MET A 512 1.96 -32.99 17.60
CA MET A 512 1.99 -31.67 16.99
C MET A 512 1.27 -31.64 15.64
N ASP A 513 0.71 -30.49 15.27
CA ASP A 513 0.27 -30.23 13.90
C ASP A 513 1.45 -29.74 13.04
N GLY A 514 2.02 -30.66 12.26
CA GLY A 514 3.10 -30.42 11.30
C GLY A 514 2.59 -30.13 9.89
N SER A 515 1.28 -29.97 9.69
CA SER A 515 0.66 -29.92 8.36
C SER A 515 1.09 -28.72 7.53
N THR A 516 1.68 -27.68 8.13
CA THR A 516 2.07 -26.45 7.44
C THR A 516 3.39 -26.52 6.69
N LEU A 517 4.22 -27.55 6.92
CA LEU A 517 5.46 -27.75 6.17
C LEU A 517 5.20 -27.76 4.67
N GLY A 518 6.08 -27.17 3.87
CA GLY A 518 5.98 -27.30 2.42
C GLY A 518 6.25 -28.74 2.01
N LYS A 519 5.51 -29.24 1.01
CA LYS A 519 5.62 -30.61 0.51
C LYS A 519 5.56 -30.59 -1.01
N ILE A 520 6.57 -31.15 -1.66
CA ILE A 520 6.72 -31.15 -3.11
C ILE A 520 6.98 -32.58 -3.57
N ASP A 521 6.13 -33.08 -4.46
CA ASP A 521 6.30 -34.35 -5.14
C ASP A 521 7.17 -34.12 -6.38
N VAL A 522 8.36 -34.70 -6.40
CA VAL A 522 9.37 -34.57 -7.46
C VAL A 522 9.49 -35.90 -8.19
N GLN A 523 9.11 -35.90 -9.46
CA GLN A 523 8.94 -37.09 -10.30
C GLN A 523 9.82 -37.02 -11.55
N GLY A 524 10.19 -38.18 -12.09
CA GLY A 524 10.89 -38.30 -13.37
C GLY A 524 12.23 -39.02 -13.25
N PRO A 525 12.75 -39.59 -14.35
CA PRO A 525 13.97 -40.40 -14.33
C PRO A 525 15.21 -39.61 -13.86
N ASP A 526 15.22 -38.29 -14.06
CA ASP A 526 16.33 -37.42 -13.65
C ASP A 526 16.14 -36.78 -12.26
N ALA A 527 15.06 -37.10 -11.54
CA ALA A 527 14.71 -36.46 -10.26
C ALA A 527 15.83 -36.58 -9.22
N GLY A 528 16.50 -37.74 -9.14
CA GLY A 528 17.63 -37.93 -8.22
C GLY A 528 18.84 -37.06 -8.57
N ALA A 529 19.13 -36.87 -9.87
CA ALA A 529 20.22 -36.03 -10.33
C ALA A 529 19.92 -34.54 -10.13
N PHE A 530 18.66 -34.14 -10.35
CA PHE A 530 18.20 -32.79 -10.06
C PHE A 530 18.31 -32.46 -8.57
N LEU A 531 17.83 -33.34 -7.69
CA LEU A 531 17.96 -33.16 -6.24
C LEU A 531 19.42 -33.17 -5.78
N ASP A 532 20.32 -33.86 -6.50
CA ASP A 532 21.76 -33.75 -6.26
C ASP A 532 22.32 -32.35 -6.61
N MET A 533 21.72 -31.62 -7.54
CA MET A 533 22.15 -30.24 -7.81
C MET A 533 21.59 -29.25 -6.79
N LEU A 534 20.36 -29.47 -6.30
CA LEU A 534 19.72 -28.58 -5.34
C LEU A 534 20.25 -28.72 -3.91
N TYR A 535 20.47 -29.95 -3.45
CA TYR A 535 20.89 -30.22 -2.09
C TYR A 535 22.41 -30.29 -1.94
N THR A 536 22.90 -29.90 -0.77
CA THR A 536 24.32 -30.01 -0.40
C THR A 536 24.82 -31.46 -0.30
N ASN A 537 23.96 -32.44 0.06
CA ASN A 537 24.26 -33.87 0.14
C ASN A 537 23.60 -34.70 -0.98
N MET A 538 24.10 -35.92 -1.22
CA MET A 538 23.57 -36.80 -2.28
C MET A 538 22.14 -37.23 -1.94
N MET A 539 21.19 -37.13 -2.87
CA MET A 539 19.83 -37.66 -2.82
C MET A 539 19.65 -38.84 -3.80
N SER A 540 20.34 -38.83 -4.94
CA SER A 540 20.24 -39.89 -5.97
C SER A 540 20.53 -41.31 -5.46
N ASN A 541 21.41 -41.45 -4.45
CA ASN A 541 21.78 -42.74 -3.88
C ASN A 541 20.92 -43.18 -2.67
N LEU A 542 19.90 -42.40 -2.30
CA LEU A 542 18.96 -42.77 -1.25
C LEU A 542 18.19 -44.00 -1.71
N LYS A 543 18.10 -45.08 -0.93
CA LYS A 543 17.31 -46.25 -1.36
C LYS A 543 15.81 -45.95 -1.26
N VAL A 544 14.98 -46.55 -2.13
CA VAL A 544 13.52 -46.53 -1.96
C VAL A 544 13.16 -47.04 -0.56
N GLY A 545 12.17 -46.42 0.09
CA GLY A 545 11.81 -46.73 1.49
C GLY A 545 12.64 -45.97 2.53
N ARG A 546 13.60 -45.14 2.11
CA ARG A 546 14.47 -44.35 3.02
C ARG A 546 14.17 -42.87 2.94
N ILE A 547 14.55 -42.20 4.01
CA ILE A 547 14.42 -40.75 4.20
C ILE A 547 15.83 -40.17 4.41
N ARG A 548 16.06 -38.94 3.96
CA ARG A 548 17.30 -38.20 4.22
C ARG A 548 17.01 -36.72 4.46
N TYR A 549 17.58 -36.18 5.54
CA TYR A 549 17.63 -34.73 5.74
C TYR A 549 18.65 -34.10 4.78
N GLY A 550 18.34 -32.93 4.23
CA GLY A 550 19.22 -32.16 3.37
C GLY A 550 19.11 -30.66 3.62
N VAL A 551 20.18 -29.95 3.28
CA VAL A 551 20.23 -28.48 3.29
C VAL A 551 20.35 -27.98 1.86
N MET A 552 19.52 -27.01 1.50
CA MET A 552 19.58 -26.27 0.24
C MET A 552 20.33 -24.96 0.44
N CYS A 553 21.11 -24.57 -0.56
CA CYS A 553 21.83 -23.30 -0.56
C CYS A 553 21.43 -22.43 -1.74
N GLY A 554 21.53 -21.11 -1.56
CA GLY A 554 21.58 -20.19 -2.69
C GLY A 554 22.90 -20.33 -3.46
N VAL A 555 23.00 -19.69 -4.62
CA VAL A 555 24.24 -19.69 -5.43
C VAL A 555 25.44 -19.07 -4.70
N ASP A 556 25.18 -18.25 -3.69
CA ASP A 556 26.17 -17.62 -2.81
C ASP A 556 26.70 -18.56 -1.69
N GLY A 557 26.15 -19.78 -1.59
CA GLY A 557 26.51 -20.80 -0.60
C GLY A 557 25.81 -20.63 0.75
N MET A 558 24.95 -19.63 0.91
CA MET A 558 24.23 -19.42 2.16
C MET A 558 23.04 -20.37 2.25
N VAL A 559 22.67 -20.78 3.45
CA VAL A 559 21.53 -21.67 3.67
C VAL A 559 20.26 -20.96 3.24
N LEU A 560 19.55 -21.58 2.30
CA LEU A 560 18.30 -21.08 1.74
C LEU A 560 17.09 -21.74 2.42
N ASP A 561 17.12 -23.08 2.50
CA ASP A 561 16.08 -23.88 3.14
C ASP A 561 16.64 -25.26 3.54
N ASP A 562 15.86 -26.04 4.27
CA ASP A 562 16.19 -27.40 4.66
C ASP A 562 14.93 -28.27 4.77
N GLY A 563 15.15 -29.58 4.93
CA GLY A 563 14.07 -30.51 5.17
C GLY A 563 14.42 -31.95 4.85
N THR A 564 13.41 -32.82 4.87
CA THR A 564 13.59 -34.24 4.59
C THR A 564 13.10 -34.61 3.20
N VAL A 565 13.84 -35.52 2.56
CA VAL A 565 13.52 -36.11 1.27
C VAL A 565 13.20 -37.58 1.47
N ILE A 566 12.01 -37.99 1.07
CA ILE A 566 11.51 -39.36 1.13
C ILE A 566 11.59 -39.95 -0.27
N ARG A 567 12.37 -41.02 -0.48
CA ARG A 567 12.36 -41.71 -1.79
C ARG A 567 11.24 -42.74 -1.81
N VAL A 568 10.22 -42.48 -2.62
CA VAL A 568 8.98 -43.27 -2.67
C VAL A 568 8.95 -44.26 -3.82
N ALA A 569 9.67 -43.97 -4.91
CA ALA A 569 9.96 -44.89 -6.00
C ALA A 569 11.35 -44.60 -6.59
N ASP A 570 11.79 -45.37 -7.58
CA ASP A 570 13.10 -45.16 -8.21
C ASP A 570 13.21 -43.76 -8.85
N ASP A 571 12.12 -43.25 -9.40
CA ASP A 571 11.99 -41.98 -10.12
C ASP A 571 11.09 -40.97 -9.38
N ARG A 572 10.84 -41.16 -8.08
CA ARG A 572 9.93 -40.30 -7.32
C ARG A 572 10.36 -40.04 -5.89
N PHE A 573 10.31 -38.77 -5.51
CA PHE A 573 10.70 -38.26 -4.20
C PHE A 573 9.61 -37.33 -3.66
N LEU A 574 9.34 -37.42 -2.35
CA LEU A 574 8.55 -36.43 -1.63
C LEU A 574 9.49 -35.58 -0.78
N VAL A 575 9.59 -34.31 -1.14
CA VAL A 575 10.45 -33.31 -0.48
C VAL A 575 9.61 -32.53 0.52
N THR A 576 10.13 -32.35 1.73
CA THR A 576 9.59 -31.43 2.73
C THR A 576 10.50 -30.21 2.84
N THR A 577 9.90 -29.05 3.10
CA THR A 577 10.57 -27.75 3.24
C THR A 577 10.08 -27.06 4.50
N THR A 578 10.72 -25.97 4.91
CA THR A 578 10.17 -25.14 6.00
C THR A 578 8.79 -24.58 5.63
N THR A 579 7.99 -24.22 6.65
CA THR A 579 6.64 -23.66 6.45
C THR A 579 6.69 -22.34 5.67
N GLY A 580 7.63 -21.46 6.01
CA GLY A 580 7.73 -20.12 5.42
C GLY A 580 8.19 -20.13 3.95
N ASN A 581 9.00 -21.10 3.55
CA ASN A 581 9.65 -21.13 2.25
C ASN A 581 9.00 -22.09 1.23
N ALA A 582 7.87 -22.71 1.57
CA ALA A 582 7.21 -23.72 0.71
C ALA A 582 7.00 -23.26 -0.75
N ALA A 583 6.49 -22.04 -0.95
CA ALA A 583 6.29 -21.48 -2.28
C ALA A 583 7.63 -21.16 -2.98
N MET A 584 8.53 -20.49 -2.25
CA MET A 584 9.85 -20.10 -2.76
C MET A 584 10.68 -21.32 -3.21
N VAL A 585 10.67 -22.43 -2.48
CA VAL A 585 11.42 -23.63 -2.88
C VAL A 585 10.86 -24.25 -4.15
N LEU A 586 9.54 -24.28 -4.35
CA LEU A 586 8.96 -24.75 -5.60
C LEU A 586 9.32 -23.82 -6.76
N GLU A 587 9.22 -22.50 -6.56
CA GLU A 587 9.64 -21.51 -7.55
C GLU A 587 11.13 -21.66 -7.89
N TRP A 588 11.97 -21.92 -6.90
CA TRP A 588 13.39 -22.20 -7.09
C TRP A 588 13.60 -23.48 -7.92
N MET A 589 12.88 -24.56 -7.63
CA MET A 589 12.94 -25.78 -8.44
C MET A 589 12.56 -25.50 -9.90
N GLU A 590 11.45 -24.81 -10.11
CA GLU A 590 10.93 -24.45 -11.45
C GLU A 590 11.86 -23.50 -12.20
N GLU A 591 12.48 -22.52 -11.53
CA GLU A 591 13.46 -21.61 -12.13
C GLU A 591 14.62 -22.39 -12.74
N TRP A 592 15.23 -23.30 -11.96
CA TRP A 592 16.36 -24.10 -12.45
C TRP A 592 15.95 -25.09 -13.53
N LEU A 593 14.78 -25.75 -13.39
CA LEU A 593 14.30 -26.67 -14.43
C LEU A 593 13.97 -25.96 -15.73
N GLN A 594 13.33 -24.80 -15.69
CA GLN A 594 12.90 -24.10 -16.90
C GLN A 594 14.01 -23.30 -17.57
N THR A 595 14.93 -22.72 -16.80
CA THR A 595 15.89 -21.74 -17.35
C THR A 595 17.30 -22.30 -17.53
N GLU A 596 17.74 -23.23 -16.69
CA GLU A 596 19.12 -23.74 -16.70
C GLU A 596 19.22 -25.22 -17.11
N TRP A 597 18.29 -26.05 -16.66
CA TRP A 597 18.28 -27.49 -16.90
C TRP A 597 17.02 -28.02 -17.60
N PRO A 598 16.53 -27.40 -18.69
CA PRO A 598 15.31 -27.83 -19.39
C PRO A 598 15.45 -29.18 -20.12
N HIS A 599 16.63 -29.81 -20.05
CA HIS A 599 16.91 -31.13 -20.60
C HIS A 599 16.69 -32.26 -19.59
N LEU A 600 16.53 -31.94 -18.30
CA LEU A 600 16.22 -32.95 -17.27
C LEU A 600 14.73 -33.29 -17.34
N ASP A 601 14.42 -34.58 -17.36
CA ASP A 601 13.04 -35.07 -17.30
C ASP A 601 12.60 -35.15 -15.82
N VAL A 602 12.16 -33.99 -15.31
CA VAL A 602 11.73 -33.81 -13.92
C VAL A 602 10.47 -32.94 -13.85
N PHE A 603 9.52 -33.35 -13.02
CA PHE A 603 8.29 -32.61 -12.73
C PHE A 603 8.19 -32.40 -11.22
N ALA A 604 7.98 -31.14 -10.80
CA ALA A 604 7.72 -30.78 -9.41
C ALA A 604 6.24 -30.43 -9.25
N THR A 605 5.59 -30.93 -8.20
CA THR A 605 4.19 -30.62 -7.89
C THR A 605 4.05 -30.32 -6.40
N SER A 606 3.53 -29.14 -6.04
CA SER A 606 3.16 -28.89 -4.65
C SER A 606 2.06 -29.84 -4.22
N VAL A 607 2.32 -30.58 -3.15
CA VAL A 607 1.34 -31.40 -2.43
C VAL A 607 1.21 -30.91 -0.98
N THR A 608 1.60 -29.65 -0.73
CA THR A 608 1.63 -29.02 0.60
C THR A 608 0.29 -29.13 1.32
N GLU A 609 -0.81 -28.75 0.65
CA GLU A 609 -2.17 -28.78 1.21
C GLU A 609 -2.89 -30.11 1.00
N HIS A 610 -2.29 -31.05 0.25
CA HIS A 610 -2.84 -32.38 0.09
C HIS A 610 -2.68 -33.21 1.37
N TRP A 611 -1.60 -33.00 2.13
CA TRP A 611 -1.26 -33.78 3.31
C TRP A 611 -1.49 -33.02 4.61
N ALA A 612 -2.23 -33.63 5.53
CA ALA A 612 -2.09 -33.35 6.95
C ALA A 612 -0.96 -34.22 7.50
N THR A 613 -0.10 -33.63 8.32
CA THR A 613 1.10 -34.29 8.88
C THR A 613 1.10 -34.13 10.38
N ILE A 614 1.08 -35.25 11.11
CA ILE A 614 0.98 -35.27 12.57
C ILE A 614 2.21 -35.97 13.15
N PRO A 615 3.24 -35.20 13.57
CA PRO A 615 4.34 -35.74 14.37
C PRO A 615 3.86 -36.26 15.73
N LEU A 616 4.04 -37.55 15.97
CA LEU A 616 3.85 -38.23 17.24
C LEU A 616 5.23 -38.50 17.86
N VAL A 617 5.53 -37.86 19.00
CA VAL A 617 6.88 -37.72 19.54
C VAL A 617 6.97 -38.26 20.96
N GLY A 618 8.04 -38.97 21.27
CA GLY A 618 8.40 -39.43 22.63
C GLY A 618 8.59 -40.93 22.73
N PRO A 619 9.14 -41.43 23.86
CA PRO A 619 9.43 -42.85 24.04
C PRO A 619 8.19 -43.75 23.91
N ARG A 620 7.00 -43.26 24.23
CA ARG A 620 5.73 -44.01 24.08
C ARG A 620 5.06 -43.87 22.71
N SER A 621 5.60 -43.07 21.79
CA SER A 621 5.06 -42.90 20.43
C SER A 621 4.89 -44.22 19.68
N ARG A 622 5.83 -45.17 19.84
CA ARG A 622 5.73 -46.51 19.24
C ARG A 622 4.51 -47.30 19.75
N ALA A 623 4.24 -47.22 21.05
CA ALA A 623 3.12 -47.94 21.66
C ALA A 623 1.78 -47.39 21.17
N VAL A 624 1.66 -46.06 21.11
CA VAL A 624 0.47 -45.38 20.56
C VAL A 624 0.27 -45.71 19.08
N LEU A 625 1.32 -45.62 18.27
CA LEU A 625 1.24 -45.99 16.85
C LEU A 625 0.84 -47.46 16.67
N GLY A 626 1.41 -48.37 17.46
CA GLY A 626 1.06 -49.80 17.39
C GLY A 626 -0.39 -50.08 17.77
N ALA A 627 -0.96 -49.32 18.71
CA ALA A 627 -2.38 -49.43 19.08
C ALA A 627 -3.29 -48.95 17.93
N LEU A 628 -2.94 -47.83 17.29
CA LEU A 628 -3.71 -47.25 16.19
C LEU A 628 -3.50 -47.98 14.85
N ALA A 629 -2.40 -48.72 14.69
CA ALA A 629 -2.03 -49.41 13.46
C ALA A 629 -1.68 -50.90 13.71
N PRO A 630 -2.65 -51.75 14.09
CA PRO A 630 -2.39 -53.14 14.48
C PRO A 630 -1.80 -54.01 13.36
N GLY A 631 -1.89 -53.59 12.11
CA GLY A 631 -1.29 -54.26 10.94
C GLY A 631 0.16 -53.86 10.65
N LEU A 632 0.72 -52.88 11.37
CA LEU A 632 2.06 -52.36 11.17
C LEU A 632 3.02 -52.88 12.24
N ASP A 633 4.13 -53.53 11.84
CA ASP A 633 5.20 -53.89 12.76
C ASP A 633 6.02 -52.63 13.11
N VAL A 634 5.74 -52.07 14.28
CA VAL A 634 6.38 -50.85 14.80
C VAL A 634 7.67 -51.12 15.59
N SER A 635 8.15 -52.37 15.63
CA SER A 635 9.42 -52.72 16.28
C SER A 635 10.61 -51.98 15.63
N ASN A 636 11.68 -51.77 16.39
CA ASN A 636 12.86 -51.05 15.88
C ASN A 636 13.53 -51.76 14.69
N ASP A 637 13.50 -53.10 14.69
CA ASP A 637 14.09 -53.93 13.64
C ASP A 637 13.29 -53.85 12.34
N ALA A 638 11.96 -53.85 12.42
CA ALA A 638 11.08 -53.74 11.26
C ALA A 638 10.94 -52.29 10.76
N PHE A 639 10.93 -51.31 11.66
CA PHE A 639 10.71 -49.90 11.36
C PHE A 639 11.90 -49.05 11.84
N GLY A 640 13.04 -49.21 11.17
CA GLY A 640 14.29 -48.51 11.49
C GLY A 640 14.24 -46.98 11.30
N PHE A 641 15.18 -46.28 11.93
CA PHE A 641 15.29 -44.81 11.83
C PHE A 641 15.47 -44.34 10.37
N MET A 642 14.80 -43.23 10.00
CA MET A 642 14.81 -42.66 8.64
C MET A 642 14.35 -43.65 7.56
N THR A 643 13.31 -44.42 7.89
CA THR A 643 12.53 -45.24 6.96
C THR A 643 11.08 -44.77 6.97
N TRP A 644 10.29 -45.20 5.99
CA TRP A 644 8.86 -44.95 5.93
C TRP A 644 8.12 -46.22 5.51
N GLN A 645 6.84 -46.32 5.90
CA GLN A 645 5.93 -47.39 5.49
C GLN A 645 4.53 -46.82 5.26
N ASP A 646 3.85 -47.29 4.21
CA ASP A 646 2.42 -47.05 4.06
C ASP A 646 1.66 -48.06 4.92
N ALA A 647 0.66 -47.60 5.68
CA ALA A 647 -0.11 -48.41 6.61
C ALA A 647 -1.55 -47.89 6.74
N GLU A 648 -2.39 -48.63 7.45
CA GLU A 648 -3.67 -48.13 7.94
C GLU A 648 -3.51 -47.73 9.41
N VAL A 649 -3.78 -46.47 9.74
CA VAL A 649 -3.68 -45.91 11.09
C VAL A 649 -5.05 -45.35 11.44
N ALA A 650 -5.66 -45.85 12.53
CA ALA A 650 -7.03 -45.50 12.92
C ALA A 650 -8.07 -45.68 11.78
N GLY A 651 -7.90 -46.72 10.96
CA GLY A 651 -8.78 -46.97 9.81
C GLY A 651 -8.50 -46.08 8.58
N ILE A 652 -7.47 -45.22 8.63
CA ILE A 652 -7.13 -44.25 7.58
C ILE A 652 -5.85 -44.69 6.88
N LYS A 653 -5.84 -44.67 5.55
CA LYS A 653 -4.61 -44.88 4.76
C LYS A 653 -3.63 -43.75 5.04
N ALA A 654 -2.48 -44.10 5.59
CA ALA A 654 -1.45 -43.16 6.01
C ALA A 654 -0.07 -43.58 5.52
N ARG A 655 0.79 -42.59 5.31
CA ARG A 655 2.23 -42.78 5.20
C ARG A 655 2.88 -42.43 6.52
N VAL A 656 3.48 -43.41 7.16
CA VAL A 656 4.17 -43.23 8.44
C VAL A 656 5.66 -43.08 8.15
N CYS A 657 6.26 -42.01 8.64
CA CYS A 657 7.68 -41.70 8.45
C CYS A 657 8.37 -41.65 9.81
N ARG A 658 9.47 -42.39 9.99
CA ARG A 658 10.25 -42.33 11.24
C ARG A 658 11.27 -41.20 11.17
N ILE A 659 10.78 -39.97 11.32
CA ILE A 659 11.51 -38.70 11.32
C ILE A 659 11.36 -38.07 12.71
N SER A 660 12.42 -37.42 13.19
CA SER A 660 12.40 -36.70 14.46
C SER A 660 13.11 -35.36 14.34
N PHE A 661 12.44 -34.31 14.81
CA PHE A 661 13.02 -32.97 14.98
C PHE A 661 13.24 -32.62 16.47
N SER A 662 13.07 -33.59 17.37
CA SER A 662 13.31 -33.44 18.82
C SER A 662 14.48 -34.28 19.32
N GLY A 663 14.95 -35.25 18.53
CA GLY A 663 15.93 -36.25 18.95
C GLY A 663 15.34 -37.43 19.74
N GLU A 664 14.05 -37.39 20.10
CA GLU A 664 13.33 -38.55 20.62
C GLU A 664 12.91 -39.49 19.48
N LEU A 665 12.49 -40.71 19.84
CA LEU A 665 11.66 -41.53 18.97
C LEU A 665 10.44 -40.75 18.51
N ALA A 666 10.20 -40.71 17.20
CA ALA A 666 9.05 -40.02 16.62
C ALA A 666 8.60 -40.64 15.29
N TYR A 667 7.32 -40.45 15.00
CA TYR A 667 6.67 -40.86 13.77
C TYR A 667 5.83 -39.71 13.22
N GLU A 668 6.10 -39.29 11.99
CA GLU A 668 5.23 -38.36 11.26
C GLU A 668 4.19 -39.16 10.48
N ILE A 669 2.93 -39.01 10.85
CA ILE A 669 1.82 -39.72 10.21
C ILE A 669 1.18 -38.77 9.20
N ASN A 670 1.27 -39.12 7.92
CA ASN A 670 0.81 -38.32 6.80
C ASN A 670 -0.47 -38.92 6.21
N VAL A 671 -1.55 -38.14 6.18
CA VAL A 671 -2.85 -38.53 5.60
C VAL A 671 -3.36 -37.45 4.65
N PRO A 672 -4.24 -37.77 3.69
CA PRO A 672 -4.98 -36.75 2.95
C PRO A 672 -5.62 -35.75 3.91
N SER A 673 -5.50 -34.45 3.64
CA SER A 673 -5.72 -33.37 4.61
C SER A 673 -7.10 -33.40 5.27
N TRP A 674 -8.15 -33.85 4.56
CA TRP A 674 -9.50 -33.99 5.10
C TRP A 674 -9.64 -35.04 6.23
N TYR A 675 -8.64 -35.89 6.45
CA TYR A 675 -8.60 -36.89 7.52
C TYR A 675 -7.76 -36.40 8.71
N GLY A 676 -7.14 -35.22 8.61
CA GLY A 676 -6.26 -34.67 9.64
C GLY A 676 -6.94 -34.60 11.00
N LEU A 677 -8.17 -34.08 11.06
CA LEU A 677 -8.92 -33.98 12.32
C LEU A 677 -9.22 -35.35 12.94
N ALA A 678 -9.72 -36.29 12.14
CA ALA A 678 -10.07 -37.63 12.64
C ALA A 678 -8.83 -38.39 13.16
N LEU A 679 -7.70 -38.27 12.46
CA LEU A 679 -6.44 -38.86 12.93
C LEU A 679 -5.93 -38.16 14.19
N TRP A 680 -6.02 -36.83 14.26
CA TRP A 680 -5.63 -36.05 15.43
C TRP A 680 -6.39 -36.47 16.68
N GLU A 681 -7.71 -36.54 16.60
CA GLU A 681 -8.58 -36.99 17.70
C GLU A 681 -8.21 -38.40 18.16
N SER A 682 -8.02 -39.33 17.21
CA SER A 682 -7.62 -40.71 17.51
C SER A 682 -6.27 -40.78 18.25
N ILE A 683 -5.33 -39.88 17.96
CA ILE A 683 -4.03 -39.83 18.64
C ILE A 683 -4.14 -39.22 20.03
N VAL A 684 -4.94 -38.15 20.19
CA VAL A 684 -5.13 -37.50 21.49
C VAL A 684 -5.92 -38.40 22.44
N ASP A 685 -6.89 -39.17 21.95
CA ASP A 685 -7.66 -40.15 22.74
C ASP A 685 -6.77 -41.26 23.36
N GLU A 686 -5.62 -41.56 22.75
CA GLU A 686 -4.60 -42.46 23.30
C GLU A 686 -3.71 -41.80 24.38
N GLY A 687 -4.01 -40.56 24.75
CA GLY A 687 -3.36 -39.81 25.82
C GLY A 687 -2.16 -38.96 25.39
N ALA A 688 -1.98 -38.70 24.10
CA ALA A 688 -0.89 -37.85 23.62
C ALA A 688 -1.09 -36.38 24.03
N THR A 689 -0.06 -35.77 24.62
CA THR A 689 -0.12 -34.34 24.99
C THR A 689 0.07 -33.46 23.74
N PRO A 690 -0.91 -32.61 23.36
CA PRO A 690 -0.72 -31.69 22.25
C PRO A 690 0.33 -30.64 22.60
N TYR A 691 1.19 -30.30 21.63
CA TYR A 691 2.19 -29.25 21.78
C TYR A 691 2.29 -28.39 20.51
N GLY A 692 2.70 -27.14 20.71
CA GLY A 692 2.79 -26.14 19.64
C GLY A 692 4.22 -25.83 19.18
N THR A 693 4.36 -24.78 18.40
CA THR A 693 5.64 -24.34 17.82
C THR A 693 6.67 -23.95 18.88
N GLU A 694 6.27 -23.41 20.02
CA GLU A 694 7.23 -23.03 21.06
C GLU A 694 7.92 -24.28 21.63
N THR A 695 7.14 -25.28 22.01
CA THR A 695 7.68 -26.57 22.48
C THR A 695 8.53 -27.23 21.40
N MET A 696 8.10 -27.18 20.13
CA MET A 696 8.93 -27.65 19.00
C MET A 696 10.30 -26.93 18.97
N HIS A 697 10.32 -25.61 19.15
CA HIS A 697 11.54 -24.81 19.17
C HIS A 697 12.46 -25.14 20.35
N VAL A 698 11.92 -25.42 21.53
CA VAL A 698 12.74 -25.89 22.66
C VAL A 698 13.37 -27.24 22.33
N LEU A 699 12.57 -28.22 21.92
CA LEU A 699 13.01 -29.60 21.70
C LEU A 699 14.10 -29.72 20.63
N ARG A 700 13.97 -28.98 19.54
CA ARG A 700 14.97 -28.93 18.46
C ARG A 700 16.24 -28.20 18.88
N ALA A 701 16.12 -27.13 19.67
CA ALA A 701 17.25 -26.33 20.10
C ALA A 701 18.12 -27.07 21.13
N GLU A 702 17.51 -27.90 21.99
CA GLU A 702 18.23 -28.83 22.86
C GLU A 702 19.15 -29.79 22.08
N LYS A 703 18.76 -30.13 20.84
CA LYS A 703 19.55 -30.95 19.91
C LYS A 703 20.47 -30.14 18.98
N GLY A 704 20.49 -28.81 19.11
CA GLY A 704 21.28 -27.94 18.24
C GLY A 704 20.80 -27.92 16.79
N TYR A 705 19.55 -28.31 16.51
CA TYR A 705 18.98 -28.20 15.17
C TYR A 705 18.60 -26.74 14.90
N PRO A 706 19.02 -26.16 13.77
CA PRO A 706 18.70 -24.78 13.43
C PRO A 706 17.25 -24.67 12.91
N ILE A 707 16.67 -23.48 13.05
CA ILE A 707 15.49 -23.04 12.31
C ILE A 707 15.94 -22.02 11.27
N ILE A 708 15.63 -22.29 10.00
CA ILE A 708 15.95 -21.36 8.91
C ILE A 708 15.17 -20.05 9.13
N GLY A 709 15.88 -18.93 9.04
CA GLY A 709 15.33 -17.59 9.31
C GLY A 709 15.43 -17.15 10.77
N GLN A 710 15.74 -18.06 11.71
CA GLN A 710 16.01 -17.74 13.11
C GLN A 710 17.49 -17.94 13.46
N ASP A 711 18.04 -19.12 13.19
CA ASP A 711 19.47 -19.41 13.36
C ASP A 711 20.28 -19.16 12.07
N THR A 712 19.59 -18.72 11.01
CA THR A 712 20.19 -18.26 9.75
C THR A 712 19.60 -16.90 9.37
N ASP A 713 20.45 -16.01 8.85
CA ASP A 713 20.11 -14.61 8.53
C ASP A 713 20.48 -14.24 7.06
N GLY A 714 20.64 -15.25 6.20
CA GLY A 714 21.16 -15.09 4.84
C GLY A 714 22.68 -14.95 4.76
N THR A 715 23.42 -15.01 5.87
CA THR A 715 24.90 -14.97 5.88
C THR A 715 25.56 -16.24 6.41
N VAL A 716 24.74 -17.22 6.77
CA VAL A 716 25.14 -18.47 7.44
C VAL A 716 25.22 -19.60 6.43
N THR A 717 26.38 -20.26 6.37
CA THR A 717 26.60 -21.47 5.56
C THR A 717 26.28 -22.73 6.35
N PRO A 718 26.08 -23.90 5.70
CA PRO A 718 25.95 -25.17 6.43
C PRO A 718 27.14 -25.44 7.37
N GLN A 719 28.35 -25.00 7.03
CA GLN A 719 29.55 -25.15 7.85
C GLN A 719 29.51 -24.26 9.09
N ASP A 720 28.94 -23.06 8.99
CA ASP A 720 28.73 -22.17 10.13
C ASP A 720 27.76 -22.80 11.14
N LEU A 721 26.71 -23.48 10.68
CA LEU A 721 25.77 -24.26 11.49
C LEU A 721 26.36 -25.53 12.12
N GLY A 722 27.62 -25.89 11.81
CA GLY A 722 28.21 -27.16 12.24
C GLY A 722 27.73 -28.36 11.42
N MET A 723 27.05 -28.12 10.30
CA MET A 723 26.52 -29.13 9.38
C MET A 723 27.45 -29.46 8.22
N SER A 724 28.78 -29.37 8.43
CA SER A 724 29.77 -29.79 7.42
C SER A 724 29.59 -31.24 6.96
N TRP A 725 28.96 -32.10 7.77
CA TRP A 725 28.61 -33.47 7.43
C TRP A 725 27.52 -33.57 6.34
N ALA A 726 26.66 -32.56 6.20
CA ALA A 726 25.64 -32.46 5.17
C ALA A 726 26.19 -31.91 3.84
N VAL A 727 27.44 -31.44 3.81
CA VAL A 727 28.07 -30.89 2.59
C VAL A 727 28.87 -31.96 1.88
N SER A 728 28.43 -32.37 0.68
CA SER A 728 29.07 -33.43 -0.08
C SER A 728 30.45 -33.02 -0.59
N LYS A 729 31.47 -33.78 -0.20
CA LYS A 729 32.82 -33.74 -0.80
C LYS A 729 32.94 -34.57 -2.08
N LYS A 730 31.95 -35.44 -2.34
CA LYS A 730 31.97 -36.43 -3.44
C LYS A 730 31.32 -35.91 -4.72
N LYS A 731 30.36 -34.99 -4.61
CA LYS A 731 29.71 -34.36 -5.76
C LYS A 731 30.73 -33.56 -6.54
N ALA A 732 30.64 -33.57 -7.87
CA ALA A 732 31.37 -32.60 -8.68
C ALA A 732 30.94 -31.19 -8.28
N ASP A 733 29.64 -30.92 -8.31
CA ASP A 733 29.05 -29.63 -7.95
C ASP A 733 27.65 -29.76 -7.33
N PHE A 734 27.14 -28.65 -6.77
CA PHE A 734 25.75 -28.38 -6.41
C PHE A 734 25.59 -26.86 -6.21
N LEU A 735 24.36 -26.35 -6.19
CA LEU A 735 24.10 -24.91 -6.04
C LEU A 735 24.74 -24.35 -4.76
N GLY A 736 25.59 -23.33 -4.93
CA GLY A 736 26.30 -22.67 -3.83
C GLY A 736 27.66 -23.25 -3.49
N LYS A 737 27.99 -24.48 -3.90
CA LYS A 737 29.27 -25.13 -3.54
C LYS A 737 30.49 -24.29 -3.94
N ARG A 738 30.47 -23.71 -5.14
CA ARG A 738 31.53 -22.85 -5.68
C ARG A 738 31.85 -21.67 -4.76
N SER A 739 30.84 -21.16 -4.05
CA SER A 739 30.97 -19.98 -3.20
C SER A 739 31.75 -20.24 -1.91
N PHE A 740 31.82 -21.49 -1.44
CA PHE A 740 32.62 -21.87 -0.27
C PHE A 740 34.13 -21.66 -0.46
N ALA A 741 34.62 -21.64 -1.71
CA ALA A 741 36.02 -21.37 -2.01
C ALA A 741 36.39 -19.87 -1.96
N ARG A 742 35.43 -18.97 -1.76
CA ARG A 742 35.71 -17.52 -1.67
C ARG A 742 36.43 -17.19 -0.35
N THR A 743 37.25 -16.14 -0.37
CA THR A 743 38.02 -15.68 0.80
C THR A 743 37.15 -15.48 2.04
N GLU A 744 35.97 -14.87 1.88
CA GLU A 744 35.05 -14.58 2.98
C GLU A 744 34.52 -15.85 3.69
N ASN A 745 34.36 -16.95 2.95
CA ASN A 745 33.92 -18.23 3.52
C ASN A 745 35.04 -19.01 4.21
N ASN A 746 36.30 -18.61 3.98
CA ASN A 746 37.48 -19.23 4.60
C ASN A 746 38.07 -18.38 5.73
N ARG A 747 37.38 -17.32 6.15
CA ARG A 747 37.77 -16.53 7.31
C ARG A 747 37.72 -17.37 8.59
N PRO A 748 38.75 -17.32 9.46
CA PRO A 748 38.73 -18.06 10.72
C PRO A 748 37.73 -17.48 11.73
N ASP A 749 37.32 -16.21 11.55
CA ASP A 749 36.45 -15.46 12.46
C ASP A 749 34.99 -15.39 12.02
N ARG A 750 34.55 -16.32 11.17
CA ARG A 750 33.12 -16.46 10.83
C ARG A 750 32.30 -16.76 12.08
N LYS A 751 31.06 -16.25 12.12
CA LYS A 751 30.12 -16.62 13.18
C LYS A 751 29.70 -18.07 12.99
N GLN A 752 29.73 -18.84 14.06
CA GLN A 752 29.45 -20.28 14.07
C GLN A 752 28.38 -20.56 15.13
N LEU A 753 27.48 -21.48 14.82
CA LEU A 753 26.42 -21.89 15.74
C LEU A 753 27.02 -22.65 16.91
N VAL A 754 26.72 -22.18 18.12
CA VAL A 754 27.16 -22.74 19.41
C VAL A 754 26.02 -22.67 20.42
N GLY A 755 26.14 -23.44 21.51
CA GLY A 755 25.25 -23.30 22.66
C GLY A 755 25.80 -22.27 23.64
N LEU A 756 24.92 -21.59 24.38
CA LEU A 756 25.28 -20.73 25.51
C LEU A 756 24.54 -21.19 26.75
N LEU A 757 25.26 -21.20 27.87
CA LEU A 757 24.75 -21.55 29.19
C LEU A 757 24.95 -20.35 30.12
N PRO A 758 23.90 -19.56 30.42
CA PRO A 758 23.96 -18.53 31.45
C PRO A 758 24.51 -19.09 32.76
N VAL A 759 25.48 -18.39 33.37
CA VAL A 759 26.10 -18.86 34.63
C VAL A 759 25.04 -18.96 35.73
N ASP A 760 24.12 -18.00 35.79
CA ASP A 760 22.87 -18.17 36.53
C ASP A 760 21.87 -18.99 35.69
N PRO A 761 21.56 -20.24 36.08
CA PRO A 761 20.73 -21.15 35.30
C PRO A 761 19.25 -20.71 35.21
N SER A 762 18.85 -19.66 35.92
CA SER A 762 17.49 -19.10 35.87
C SER A 762 17.35 -17.97 34.85
N VAL A 763 18.47 -17.37 34.41
CA VAL A 763 18.45 -16.20 33.53
C VAL A 763 18.14 -16.62 32.10
N LEU A 764 17.01 -16.16 31.58
CA LEU A 764 16.66 -16.27 30.16
C LEU A 764 17.31 -15.13 29.38
N LEU A 765 17.99 -15.43 28.28
CA LEU A 765 18.60 -14.43 27.42
C LEU A 765 17.55 -13.99 26.38
N PRO A 766 17.31 -12.69 26.18
CA PRO A 766 16.47 -12.26 25.06
C PRO A 766 17.10 -12.68 23.73
N GLU A 767 16.32 -13.29 22.84
CA GLU A 767 16.74 -13.55 21.47
C GLU A 767 17.12 -12.24 20.77
N GLY A 768 18.21 -12.24 19.98
CA GLY A 768 18.80 -11.04 19.38
C GLY A 768 19.81 -10.30 20.26
N SER A 769 19.99 -10.70 21.53
CA SER A 769 20.97 -10.07 22.42
C SER A 769 22.40 -10.18 21.88
N GLN A 770 23.17 -9.10 21.99
CA GLN A 770 24.56 -9.05 21.53
C GLN A 770 25.51 -9.72 22.52
N ILE A 771 26.61 -10.27 22.00
CA ILE A 771 27.61 -11.00 22.79
C ILE A 771 28.94 -10.25 22.72
N ILE A 772 29.56 -9.99 23.87
CA ILE A 772 30.83 -9.27 24.02
C ILE A 772 31.83 -10.08 24.87
N GLU A 773 33.09 -9.64 24.85
CA GLU A 773 34.21 -10.31 25.56
C GLU A 773 34.35 -9.86 27.01
N SER A 774 33.88 -8.65 27.36
CA SER A 774 34.09 -8.04 28.68
C SER A 774 32.85 -8.11 29.56
N ASP A 775 33.08 -8.26 30.87
CA ASP A 775 32.12 -8.20 31.95
C ASP A 775 31.53 -6.81 32.21
N VAL A 776 32.11 -5.77 31.59
CA VAL A 776 31.61 -4.40 31.59
C VAL A 776 31.40 -3.96 30.15
N VAL A 777 30.32 -3.23 29.88
CA VAL A 777 30.08 -2.64 28.55
C VAL A 777 31.09 -1.50 28.34
N PRO A 778 32.02 -1.61 27.37
CA PRO A 778 32.99 -0.55 27.12
C PRO A 778 32.34 0.64 26.40
N GLU A 779 33.07 1.75 26.31
CA GLU A 779 32.64 2.92 25.52
C GLU A 779 32.44 2.52 24.04
N PRO A 780 31.37 3.01 23.39
CA PRO A 780 31.15 2.76 21.97
C PRO A 780 32.30 3.27 21.08
N PRO A 781 32.63 2.58 19.97
CA PRO A 781 31.97 1.37 19.47
C PRO A 781 32.45 0.10 20.18
N VAL A 782 31.49 -0.68 20.71
CA VAL A 782 31.77 -1.97 21.36
C VAL A 782 31.91 -3.07 20.31
N ARG A 783 32.99 -3.85 20.37
CA ARG A 783 33.19 -4.99 19.48
C ARG A 783 32.22 -6.12 19.81
N MET A 784 31.32 -6.43 18.88
CA MET A 784 30.39 -7.56 18.99
C MET A 784 31.03 -8.85 18.47
N LEU A 785 30.91 -9.91 19.26
CA LEU A 785 31.36 -11.26 18.91
C LEU A 785 30.28 -12.08 18.23
N GLY A 786 29.02 -11.74 18.43
CA GLY A 786 27.91 -12.56 17.98
C GLY A 786 26.59 -12.09 18.55
N HIS A 787 25.58 -12.94 18.37
CA HIS A 787 24.25 -12.70 18.92
C HIS A 787 23.56 -14.02 19.28
N VAL A 788 22.65 -13.94 20.25
CA VAL A 788 21.75 -15.03 20.62
C VAL A 788 20.70 -15.19 19.52
N THR A 789 20.52 -16.40 19.00
CA THR A 789 19.53 -16.71 17.96
C THR A 789 18.27 -17.35 18.53
N SER A 790 18.44 -18.20 19.55
CA SER A 790 17.35 -18.95 20.17
C SER A 790 17.57 -19.04 21.68
N SER A 791 16.57 -18.83 22.55
CA SER A 791 16.76 -18.97 24.01
C SER A 791 15.53 -19.48 24.75
N TYR A 792 15.73 -20.48 25.61
CA TYR A 792 14.63 -21.23 26.23
C TYR A 792 14.91 -21.65 27.67
N HIS A 793 13.83 -21.94 28.40
CA HIS A 793 13.86 -22.75 29.61
C HIS A 793 13.72 -24.23 29.23
N SER A 794 14.76 -25.02 29.44
CA SER A 794 14.71 -26.46 29.16
C SER A 794 14.21 -27.23 30.37
N ALA A 795 13.14 -28.01 30.19
CA ALA A 795 12.70 -28.98 31.18
C ALA A 795 13.67 -30.16 31.33
N ALA A 796 14.39 -30.52 30.26
CA ALA A 796 15.29 -31.66 30.22
C ALA A 796 16.69 -31.35 30.82
N LEU A 797 17.17 -30.12 30.64
CA LEU A 797 18.43 -29.63 31.22
C LEU A 797 18.23 -29.01 32.62
N GLU A 798 16.98 -28.80 33.04
CA GLU A 798 16.59 -28.16 34.30
C GLU A 798 17.18 -26.74 34.48
N ARG A 799 17.35 -26.01 33.37
CA ARG A 799 17.95 -24.67 33.34
C ARG A 799 17.62 -23.91 32.06
N THR A 800 17.96 -22.64 32.01
CA THR A 800 18.00 -21.86 30.77
C THR A 800 19.22 -22.21 29.91
N PHE A 801 19.02 -22.10 28.59
CA PHE A 801 20.08 -22.20 27.61
C PHE A 801 19.74 -21.32 26.39
N ALA A 802 20.71 -21.17 25.50
CA ALA A 802 20.51 -20.53 24.22
C ALA A 802 21.35 -21.17 23.10
N LEU A 803 20.93 -20.96 21.86
CA LEU A 803 21.79 -21.07 20.69
C LEU A 803 22.23 -19.66 20.27
N ALA A 804 23.43 -19.57 19.70
CA ALA A 804 24.01 -18.31 19.27
C ALA A 804 24.95 -18.47 18.09
N LEU A 805 25.05 -17.42 17.29
CA LEU A 805 26.06 -17.28 16.23
C LEU A 805 27.22 -16.44 16.76
N VAL A 806 28.34 -17.09 17.08
CA VAL A 806 29.52 -16.48 17.72
C VAL A 806 30.74 -16.60 16.81
N ARG A 807 31.48 -15.50 16.62
CA ARG A 807 32.75 -15.46 15.87
C ARG A 807 33.71 -16.50 16.43
N SER A 808 34.21 -17.37 15.55
CA SER A 808 35.07 -18.51 15.92
C SER A 808 34.47 -19.40 17.03
N GLY A 809 33.13 -19.43 17.16
CA GLY A 809 32.45 -19.94 18.35
C GLY A 809 32.88 -21.35 18.77
N ARG A 810 33.16 -22.25 17.81
CA ARG A 810 33.56 -23.63 18.13
C ARG A 810 34.94 -23.74 18.80
N GLU A 811 35.84 -22.79 18.54
CA GLU A 811 37.15 -22.71 19.19
C GLU A 811 37.06 -22.14 20.61
N ARG A 812 35.89 -21.59 20.96
CA ARG A 812 35.64 -20.89 22.22
C ARG A 812 34.81 -21.71 23.20
N VAL A 813 34.57 -22.99 22.92
CA VAL A 813 33.85 -23.89 23.84
C VAL A 813 34.58 -23.94 25.18
N GLY A 814 33.85 -23.71 26.27
CA GLY A 814 34.37 -23.59 27.64
C GLY A 814 34.72 -22.16 28.05
N GLU A 815 34.80 -21.21 27.12
CA GLU A 815 35.05 -19.80 27.43
C GLU A 815 33.81 -19.13 28.04
N THR A 816 34.01 -18.14 28.91
CA THR A 816 32.94 -17.28 29.42
C THR A 816 32.87 -15.99 28.61
N LEU A 817 31.70 -15.71 28.05
CA LEU A 817 31.36 -14.46 27.36
C LEU A 817 30.27 -13.71 28.11
N TYR A 818 29.91 -12.56 27.59
CA TYR A 818 29.03 -11.64 28.29
C TYR A 818 27.92 -11.11 27.38
N VAL A 819 26.70 -11.07 27.89
CA VAL A 819 25.50 -10.61 27.18
C VAL A 819 24.93 -9.40 27.90
N PRO A 820 25.07 -8.18 27.35
CA PRO A 820 24.44 -6.99 27.90
C PRO A 820 22.92 -7.04 27.73
N ILE A 821 22.18 -6.89 28.84
CA ILE A 821 20.71 -6.88 28.89
C ILE A 821 20.28 -5.70 29.76
N GLY A 822 19.84 -4.60 29.14
CA GLY A 822 19.58 -3.35 29.86
C GLY A 822 20.85 -2.87 30.57
N ASP A 823 20.75 -2.58 31.87
CA ASP A 823 21.87 -2.08 32.68
C ASP A 823 22.76 -3.18 33.28
N ARG A 824 22.50 -4.46 32.97
CA ARG A 824 23.29 -5.59 33.48
C ARG A 824 24.04 -6.32 32.37
N VAL A 825 25.15 -6.95 32.74
CA VAL A 825 25.93 -7.83 31.88
C VAL A 825 25.86 -9.25 32.43
N VAL A 826 25.35 -10.19 31.63
CA VAL A 826 25.15 -11.58 32.04
C VAL A 826 26.29 -12.46 31.55
N PRO A 827 27.06 -13.11 32.44
CA PRO A 827 28.07 -14.08 32.02
C PRO A 827 27.41 -15.36 31.51
N VAL A 828 27.92 -15.88 30.39
CA VAL A 828 27.46 -17.09 29.72
C VAL A 828 28.65 -17.98 29.35
N THR A 829 28.56 -19.28 29.56
CA THR A 829 29.57 -20.25 29.11
C THR A 829 29.24 -20.73 27.70
N VAL A 830 30.20 -20.65 26.78
CA VAL A 830 30.07 -21.19 25.43
C VAL A 830 30.18 -22.71 25.48
N THR A 831 29.30 -23.39 24.75
CA THR A 831 29.22 -24.85 24.65
C THR A 831 29.08 -25.30 23.20
N GLU A 832 29.16 -26.60 22.96
CA GLU A 832 28.73 -27.14 21.68
C GLU A 832 27.23 -26.88 21.46
N SER A 833 26.77 -26.86 20.21
CA SER A 833 25.36 -26.59 19.89
C SER A 833 24.40 -27.70 20.34
N VAL A 834 24.88 -28.94 20.49
CA VAL A 834 24.07 -30.07 20.96
C VAL A 834 24.20 -30.20 22.49
N LEU A 835 23.15 -29.81 23.21
CA LEU A 835 23.17 -29.71 24.67
C LEU A 835 22.54 -30.92 25.37
N PHE A 836 21.62 -31.61 24.70
CA PHE A 836 20.88 -32.75 25.24
C PHE A 836 21.09 -34.03 24.43
N ASP A 837 21.35 -35.14 25.12
CA ASP A 837 21.53 -36.49 24.54
C ASP A 837 22.47 -36.49 23.31
N LYS A 838 23.70 -36.00 23.49
CA LYS A 838 24.66 -35.82 22.39
C LYS A 838 24.93 -37.11 21.61
N GLU A 839 24.98 -38.25 22.29
CA GLU A 839 25.21 -39.56 21.69
C GLU A 839 23.97 -40.15 21.00
N GLY A 840 22.80 -39.53 21.16
CA GLY A 840 21.55 -39.96 20.52
C GLY A 840 21.01 -41.28 21.09
N ALA A 841 21.22 -41.55 22.37
CA ALA A 841 20.79 -42.79 23.02
C ALA A 841 19.25 -42.95 23.02
N ARG A 842 18.51 -41.85 22.91
CA ARG A 842 17.03 -41.81 22.95
C ARG A 842 16.36 -41.90 21.57
N ARG A 843 17.15 -41.98 20.50
CA ARG A 843 16.65 -42.03 19.11
C ARG A 843 15.69 -43.20 18.86
N ASP A 844 15.93 -44.32 19.52
CA ASP A 844 15.19 -45.57 19.28
C ASP A 844 14.10 -45.89 20.32
N GLY A 845 13.84 -44.95 21.23
CA GLY A 845 12.79 -45.04 22.25
C GLY A 845 13.26 -45.58 23.58
#